data_AF-A0AAN7N4G4-F1
#
_entry.id   AF-A0AAN7N4G4-F1
#
_cell.length_a   1.000
_cell.length_b   1.000
_cell.length_c   1.000
_cell.angle_alpha   90.00
_cell.angle_beta   90.00
_cell.angle_gamma   90.00
#
_symmetry.space_group_name_H-M   'P 1'
#
loop_
_entity.id
_entity.type
_entity.pdbx_description
1 polymer ?
#
loop_
_entity_poly.entity_id
_entity_poly.type
_entity_poly.pdbx_seq_one_letter_code
_entity_poly.pdbx_strand_id
1 'polypeptide(L)'
;MGNTCWELYCLEHGIQPDGQMPSDKTIGGGDDSFTTFFCETGAGKHVPRAIFVDLEPTVIDEVRGGVYRQLFHPEQMITGKEDAANNYARGHYTIGKEIIDQVLDRIRKLADQCTGLQGFLVFRSFGGGTGSGFTSLLMERLSVDYGKKSKLEFSIYPAPQVSTAVVEPYNSILTTHSTLEHSDCAFMVDNEAIYDICRRNLDIERPTYTNLNRLISQVVSSITASLRFDGALNVDLTEFQTNLVPYPRIHFPLATYAPVVSAERAYHEQLSVAEITNSCFEPANQMVKCDPRHGKYMACCLLYRGDVVPKDVNAAIATIKTKRSIQFVDWCPTGFKVGINYQPPTVVPGGDLAKVQRAVCMLSNTTAIAEAWARLDHKFDLMYAKRAFVHWYVGEGMEEGEFSEAREDMAALEKDYEERECISVHVGQAGVQMGNTCWELYCLEHGIQPDGQMPSDKTIGGGDDSFTTFFCETGAGKHVPRAIFVDLEPTVIDEVRAGIYRQLFHPEQLITGKEDAANNYARGHYTIGKEIIDQVLDRIRKLADQCTGLQGFLVFHSFGGGTGSGFTSLLMERLSVDYGKKSKLEFSIYPAPQVSTAVVEPYNSILTTHTTLEHSDCAFMVDNEAIYDICRRNLDIERPTYTNLNRLISQIVSSITASLRFDGALNVDLTEFQTNLVPYPRIHFPLATYAPVISAEKAYHEQLSVAEITNSCFEPANQMVKCDPRHGKYMACCLLYRGDVVPKDVNAAIATIKTKRSIQFVDWCPTGFKVGINYQPPTVVPGGDLAKVQRAVCMLSNTTAIAEAWARLDHKFDLMYAKRAFVHWYVGEGMEEGEFSEAREDMAALEKDYEEVGLDSYEDEEEGEE
;
A
#
# COMPACT_ATOMS: atom_id res chain seq x y z
N MET A 1 -31.16 6.12 12.19
CA MET A 1 -30.26 4.97 12.51
C MET A 1 -29.99 4.82 14.00
N GLY A 2 -29.27 5.74 14.66
CA GLY A 2 -28.75 5.54 16.02
C GLY A 2 -29.80 5.13 17.06
N ASN A 3 -30.99 5.74 17.05
CA ASN A 3 -32.10 5.36 17.94
C ASN A 3 -32.53 3.88 17.79
N THR A 4 -32.61 3.37 16.55
CA THR A 4 -32.97 1.98 16.25
C THR A 4 -31.88 1.00 16.73
N CYS A 5 -30.61 1.36 16.65
CA CYS A 5 -29.51 0.55 17.18
C CYS A 5 -29.62 0.37 18.70
N TRP A 6 -29.90 1.46 19.43
CA TRP A 6 -30.06 1.40 20.89
C TRP A 6 -31.33 0.67 21.32
N GLU A 7 -32.44 0.82 20.59
CA GLU A 7 -33.63 -0.02 20.77
C GLU A 7 -33.28 -1.50 20.70
N LEU A 8 -32.49 -1.91 19.70
CA LEU A 8 -32.06 -3.28 19.54
C LEU A 8 -31.15 -3.76 20.68
N TYR A 9 -30.19 -2.94 21.10
CA TYR A 9 -29.31 -3.27 22.23
C TYR A 9 -30.11 -3.45 23.53
N CYS A 10 -31.09 -2.57 23.78
CA CYS A 10 -31.96 -2.71 24.95
C CYS A 10 -32.75 -4.02 24.90
N LEU A 11 -33.32 -4.38 23.75
CA LEU A 11 -34.05 -5.62 23.58
C LEU A 11 -33.17 -6.86 23.78
N GLU A 12 -31.93 -6.85 23.30
CA GLU A 12 -30.99 -7.97 23.45
C GLU A 12 -30.56 -8.18 24.91
N HIS A 13 -30.30 -7.09 25.65
CA HIS A 13 -29.95 -7.15 27.07
C HIS A 13 -31.19 -7.26 27.99
N GLY A 14 -32.40 -7.08 27.45
CA GLY A 14 -33.66 -7.09 28.20
C GLY A 14 -33.88 -5.85 29.08
N ILE A 15 -33.30 -4.72 28.70
CA ILE A 15 -33.48 -3.42 29.36
C ILE A 15 -34.82 -2.82 28.93
N GLN A 16 -35.61 -2.37 29.90
CA GLN A 16 -36.87 -1.69 29.65
C GLN A 16 -36.63 -0.28 29.08
N PRO A 17 -37.60 0.31 28.35
CA PRO A 17 -37.42 1.65 27.76
C PRO A 17 -37.10 2.79 28.74
N ASP A 18 -37.33 2.58 30.04
CA ASP A 18 -37.00 3.51 31.13
C ASP A 18 -35.59 3.31 31.71
N GLY A 19 -34.83 2.33 31.22
CA GLY A 19 -33.48 1.97 31.65
C GLY A 19 -33.42 0.99 32.83
N GLN A 20 -34.54 0.41 33.26
CA GLN A 20 -34.58 -0.59 34.33
C GLN A 20 -34.38 -2.02 33.80
N MET A 21 -33.74 -2.87 34.61
CA MET A 21 -33.69 -4.31 34.36
C MET A 21 -34.81 -5.03 35.11
N PRO A 22 -35.44 -6.08 34.54
CA PRO A 22 -36.44 -6.88 35.24
C PRO A 22 -35.86 -7.58 36.48
N SER A 23 -36.62 -7.63 37.58
CA SER A 23 -36.20 -8.20 38.88
C SER A 23 -35.71 -9.66 38.86
N ASP A 24 -36.05 -10.41 37.81
CA ASP A 24 -35.82 -11.85 37.70
C ASP A 24 -34.56 -12.21 36.87
N LYS A 25 -33.84 -11.21 36.34
CA LYS A 25 -32.57 -11.40 35.64
C LYS A 25 -31.41 -10.88 36.50
N THR A 26 -30.74 -11.77 37.22
CA THR A 26 -29.36 -11.52 37.67
C THR A 26 -28.42 -11.71 36.48
N ILE A 27 -27.65 -10.69 36.12
CA ILE A 27 -26.48 -10.85 35.24
C ILE A 27 -25.65 -11.98 35.86
N GLY A 28 -25.43 -13.08 35.12
CA GLY A 28 -24.57 -14.16 35.57
C GLY A 28 -23.22 -13.58 35.98
N GLY A 29 -22.77 -13.87 37.20
CA GLY A 29 -21.62 -13.20 37.79
C GLY A 29 -20.40 -13.24 36.88
N GLY A 30 -19.90 -12.05 36.49
CA GLY A 30 -18.61 -11.87 35.82
C GLY A 30 -18.63 -11.19 34.44
N ASP A 31 -19.78 -10.76 33.91
CA ASP A 31 -19.83 -10.20 32.54
C ASP A 31 -19.48 -8.69 32.51
N ASP A 32 -18.19 -8.36 32.60
CA ASP A 32 -17.67 -6.99 32.50
C ASP A 32 -18.05 -6.31 31.15
N SER A 33 -18.39 -7.10 30.12
CA SER A 33 -18.72 -6.62 28.76
C SER A 33 -19.97 -5.75 28.68
N PHE A 34 -20.92 -5.93 29.61
CA PHE A 34 -22.14 -5.14 29.70
C PHE A 34 -21.87 -3.65 30.01
N THR A 35 -20.85 -3.37 30.83
CA THR A 35 -20.49 -1.99 31.25
C THR A 35 -19.81 -1.17 30.15
N THR A 36 -19.42 -1.84 29.04
CA THR A 36 -18.79 -1.22 27.87
C THR A 36 -19.69 -0.16 27.22
N PHE A 37 -21.00 -0.44 27.10
CA PHE A 37 -21.96 0.43 26.42
C PHE A 37 -22.95 1.13 27.35
N PHE A 38 -23.11 0.64 28.58
CA PHE A 38 -24.03 1.20 29.57
C PHE A 38 -23.29 1.70 30.82
N CYS A 39 -23.79 2.78 31.40
CA CYS A 39 -23.37 3.30 32.70
C CYS A 39 -24.51 3.10 33.70
N GLU A 40 -24.23 2.51 34.86
CA GLU A 40 -25.21 2.39 35.94
C GLU A 40 -25.22 3.69 36.76
N THR A 41 -26.39 4.29 36.86
CA THR A 41 -26.61 5.46 37.73
C THR A 41 -26.79 5.01 39.17
N GLY A 42 -26.53 5.90 40.14
CA GLY A 42 -26.71 5.59 41.58
C GLY A 42 -28.15 5.20 42.00
N ALA A 43 -29.13 5.28 41.07
CA ALA A 43 -30.50 4.82 41.25
C ALA A 43 -30.77 3.42 40.64
N GLY A 44 -29.75 2.68 40.21
CA GLY A 44 -29.88 1.35 39.59
C GLY A 44 -30.42 1.36 38.15
N LYS A 45 -30.42 2.53 37.51
CA LYS A 45 -30.85 2.71 36.12
C LYS A 45 -29.64 2.69 35.19
N HIS A 46 -29.76 1.98 34.07
CA HIS A 46 -28.72 1.86 33.05
C HIS A 46 -28.94 2.89 31.94
N VAL A 47 -27.95 3.74 31.72
CA VAL A 47 -27.96 4.80 30.71
C VAL A 47 -26.92 4.49 29.64
N PRO A 48 -27.26 4.53 28.33
CA PRO A 48 -26.32 4.37 27.23
C PRO A 48 -25.14 5.36 27.30
N ARG A 49 -23.94 4.93 26.93
CA ARG A 49 -22.80 5.82 26.64
C ARG A 49 -22.91 6.33 25.20
N ALA A 50 -23.87 7.23 24.95
CA ALA A 50 -24.15 7.77 23.63
C ALA A 50 -24.26 9.30 23.66
N ILE A 51 -23.92 9.94 22.54
CA ILE A 51 -24.23 11.34 22.27
C ILE A 51 -24.87 11.42 20.89
N PHE A 52 -26.04 12.06 20.82
CA PHE A 52 -26.73 12.40 19.59
C PHE A 52 -26.53 13.87 19.32
N VAL A 53 -26.07 14.18 18.11
CA VAL A 53 -25.88 15.55 17.65
C VAL A 53 -26.63 15.72 16.34
N ASP A 54 -27.47 16.74 16.29
CA ASP A 54 -28.00 17.26 15.03
C ASP A 54 -27.94 18.79 15.06
N LEU A 55 -27.57 19.43 13.95
CA LEU A 55 -27.63 20.89 13.86
C LEU A 55 -29.08 21.38 13.77
N GLU A 56 -29.99 20.52 13.29
CA GLU A 56 -31.42 20.76 13.26
C GLU A 56 -32.14 20.03 14.42
N PRO A 57 -33.10 20.67 15.12
CA PRO A 57 -33.78 20.05 16.25
C PRO A 57 -34.77 18.93 15.89
N THR A 58 -35.23 18.85 14.62
CA THR A 58 -36.34 17.99 14.20
C THR A 58 -36.12 16.51 14.53
N VAL A 59 -34.98 15.94 14.12
CA VAL A 59 -34.68 14.52 14.34
C VAL A 59 -34.46 14.20 15.83
N ILE A 60 -33.82 15.11 16.57
CA ILE A 60 -33.60 14.92 18.01
C ILE A 60 -34.92 15.00 18.78
N ASP A 61 -35.83 15.88 18.39
CA ASP A 61 -37.15 15.99 19.01
C ASP A 61 -38.02 14.74 18.77
N GLU A 62 -37.87 14.07 17.63
CA GLU A 62 -38.46 12.74 17.42
C GLU A 62 -37.94 11.70 18.42
N VAL A 63 -36.63 11.71 18.72
CA VAL A 63 -36.04 10.84 19.75
C VAL A 63 -36.56 11.19 21.14
N ARG A 64 -36.72 12.48 21.46
CA ARG A 64 -37.31 12.96 22.73
C ARG A 64 -38.80 12.59 22.86
N GLY A 65 -39.51 12.45 21.75
CA GLY A 65 -40.90 12.01 21.70
C GLY A 65 -41.08 10.48 21.70
N GLY A 66 -40.01 9.72 21.45
CA GLY A 66 -40.05 8.28 21.24
C GLY A 66 -40.24 7.43 22.50
N VAL A 67 -40.41 6.12 22.28
CA VAL A 67 -40.61 5.11 23.33
C VAL A 67 -39.44 5.07 24.33
N TYR A 68 -38.21 5.24 23.84
CA TYR A 68 -36.97 5.21 24.63
C TYR A 68 -36.52 6.60 25.12
N ARG A 69 -37.38 7.62 25.10
CA ARG A 69 -37.00 8.99 25.53
C ARG A 69 -36.42 9.06 26.95
N GLN A 70 -36.85 8.15 27.83
CA GLN A 70 -36.41 8.11 29.22
C GLN A 70 -35.05 7.42 29.36
N LEU A 71 -34.62 6.64 28.37
CA LEU A 71 -33.36 5.90 28.40
C LEU A 71 -32.15 6.86 28.39
N PHE A 72 -32.21 7.90 27.58
CA PHE A 72 -31.13 8.84 27.36
C PHE A 72 -31.20 10.04 28.31
N HIS A 73 -30.05 10.48 28.80
CA HIS A 73 -29.95 11.71 29.57
C HIS A 73 -30.09 12.94 28.64
N PRO A 74 -30.79 14.03 29.04
CA PRO A 74 -30.96 15.20 28.18
C PRO A 74 -29.65 15.83 27.68
N GLU A 75 -28.57 15.74 28.46
CA GLU A 75 -27.24 16.24 28.06
C GLU A 75 -26.58 15.43 26.94
N GLN A 76 -27.10 14.24 26.62
CA GLN A 76 -26.65 13.41 25.51
C GLN A 76 -27.29 13.81 24.18
N MET A 77 -28.27 14.72 24.18
CA MET A 77 -28.97 15.17 22.97
C MET A 77 -28.67 16.64 22.72
N ILE A 78 -27.78 16.91 21.76
CA ILE A 78 -27.29 18.24 21.44
C ILE A 78 -27.91 18.67 20.12
N THR A 79 -28.54 19.85 20.12
CA THR A 79 -29.17 20.45 18.94
C THR A 79 -28.56 21.81 18.63
N GLY A 80 -28.25 22.06 17.37
CA GLY A 80 -27.92 23.41 16.88
C GLY A 80 -29.13 24.35 16.91
N LYS A 81 -28.85 25.65 16.68
CA LYS A 81 -29.89 26.67 16.51
C LYS A 81 -30.29 26.87 15.05
N GLU A 82 -29.42 26.47 14.13
CA GLU A 82 -29.53 26.69 12.69
C GLU A 82 -29.22 25.39 11.92
N ASP A 83 -29.90 25.18 10.80
CA ASP A 83 -29.73 24.02 9.94
C ASP A 83 -28.52 24.20 9.00
N ALA A 84 -27.69 23.15 8.84
CA ALA A 84 -26.59 23.09 7.88
C ALA A 84 -27.06 22.94 6.42
N ALA A 85 -28.36 22.75 6.16
CA ALA A 85 -29.00 22.73 4.85
C ALA A 85 -28.31 21.80 3.84
N ASN A 86 -27.92 20.61 4.30
CA ASN A 86 -27.18 19.61 3.50
C ASN A 86 -25.85 20.12 2.91
N ASN A 87 -25.18 21.11 3.51
CA ASN A 87 -23.92 21.66 3.03
C ASN A 87 -22.77 21.32 3.98
N TYR A 88 -21.72 20.64 3.48
CA TYR A 88 -20.51 20.32 4.23
C TYR A 88 -19.86 21.55 4.86
N ALA A 89 -19.68 22.62 4.08
CA ALA A 89 -18.98 23.82 4.56
C ALA A 89 -19.72 24.50 5.72
N ARG A 90 -21.07 24.48 5.72
CA ARG A 90 -21.86 24.98 6.86
C ARG A 90 -21.68 24.14 8.11
N GLY A 91 -21.62 22.82 7.94
CA GLY A 91 -21.34 21.91 9.04
C GLY A 91 -19.92 22.06 9.59
N HIS A 92 -18.93 22.31 8.73
CA HIS A 92 -17.51 22.32 9.11
C HIS A 92 -17.02 23.70 9.57
N TYR A 93 -17.27 24.75 8.79
CA TYR A 93 -16.63 26.06 8.94
C TYR A 93 -17.47 27.07 9.70
N THR A 94 -18.81 26.98 9.63
CA THR A 94 -19.72 27.97 10.24
C THR A 94 -20.52 27.40 11.41
N ILE A 95 -21.69 26.81 11.15
CA ILE A 95 -22.65 26.41 12.19
C ILE A 95 -22.06 25.36 13.13
N GLY A 96 -21.42 24.32 12.60
CA GLY A 96 -20.90 23.24 13.45
C GLY A 96 -19.75 23.68 14.35
N LYS A 97 -18.98 24.70 13.92
CA LYS A 97 -17.92 25.31 14.72
C LYS A 97 -18.46 26.00 15.98
N GLU A 98 -19.71 26.45 15.98
CA GLU A 98 -20.33 27.06 17.16
C GLU A 98 -20.66 26.05 18.26
N ILE A 99 -20.91 24.79 17.89
CA ILE A 99 -21.36 23.75 18.83
C ILE A 99 -20.27 22.72 19.18
N ILE A 100 -19.16 22.68 18.43
CA ILE A 100 -18.14 21.64 18.56
C ILE A 100 -17.57 21.53 19.98
N ASP A 101 -17.26 22.66 20.62
CA ASP A 101 -16.71 22.69 21.98
C ASP A 101 -17.70 22.13 23.01
N GLN A 102 -19.00 22.38 22.80
CA GLN A 102 -20.05 21.82 23.64
C GLN A 102 -20.13 20.29 23.48
N VAL A 103 -20.01 19.78 22.25
CA VAL A 103 -20.00 18.33 21.98
C VAL A 103 -18.75 17.68 22.60
N LEU A 104 -17.58 18.27 22.42
CA LEU A 104 -16.32 17.77 22.98
C LEU A 104 -16.32 17.76 24.51
N ASP A 105 -16.90 18.77 25.17
CA ASP A 105 -17.08 18.77 26.63
C ASP A 105 -17.95 17.60 27.10
N ARG A 106 -19.02 17.27 26.36
CA ARG A 106 -19.87 16.11 26.68
C ARG A 106 -19.15 14.79 26.44
N ILE A 107 -18.38 14.68 25.37
CA ILE A 107 -17.55 13.50 25.08
C ILE A 107 -16.52 13.29 26.19
N ARG A 108 -15.80 14.35 26.60
CA ARG A 108 -14.81 14.30 27.70
C ARG A 108 -15.45 13.81 28.99
N LYS A 109 -16.62 14.33 29.37
CA LYS A 109 -17.36 13.88 30.57
C LYS A 109 -17.73 12.40 30.54
N LEU A 110 -18.12 11.87 29.38
CA LEU A 110 -18.41 10.43 29.25
C LEU A 110 -17.13 9.60 29.24
N ALA A 111 -16.06 10.10 28.63
CA ALA A 111 -14.75 9.45 28.60
C ALA A 111 -14.13 9.34 30.00
N ASP A 112 -14.27 10.38 30.83
CA ASP A 112 -13.81 10.38 32.23
C ASP A 112 -14.54 9.35 33.10
N GLN A 113 -15.76 8.96 32.71
CA GLN A 113 -16.53 7.89 33.38
C GLN A 113 -16.16 6.48 32.90
N CYS A 114 -15.21 6.34 31.97
CA CYS A 114 -14.73 5.06 31.48
C CYS A 114 -13.49 4.62 32.26
N THR A 115 -13.46 3.38 32.76
CA THR A 115 -12.29 2.80 33.42
C THR A 115 -11.15 2.50 32.43
N GLY A 116 -11.49 2.28 31.15
CA GLY A 116 -10.54 2.10 30.06
C GLY A 116 -11.20 2.39 28.71
N LEU A 117 -11.15 3.65 28.27
CA LEU A 117 -11.67 4.04 26.95
C LEU A 117 -10.87 3.33 25.84
N GLN A 118 -11.52 2.47 25.08
CA GLN A 118 -10.92 1.76 23.94
C GLN A 118 -10.92 2.61 22.67
N GLY A 119 -12.05 3.27 22.38
CA GLY A 119 -12.24 4.03 21.15
C GLY A 119 -13.62 4.67 21.05
N PHE A 120 -13.91 5.24 19.88
CA PHE A 120 -15.18 5.87 19.55
C PHE A 120 -15.84 5.15 18.38
N LEU A 121 -17.15 4.90 18.51
CA LEU A 121 -18.00 4.47 17.39
C LEU A 121 -18.77 5.68 16.88
N VAL A 122 -18.50 6.08 15.64
CA VAL A 122 -19.09 7.27 15.02
C VAL A 122 -20.10 6.84 13.97
N PHE A 123 -21.30 7.39 14.04
CA PHE A 123 -22.42 7.05 13.17
C PHE A 123 -22.80 8.28 12.36
N ARG A 124 -22.58 8.26 11.04
CA ARG A 124 -22.71 9.46 10.20
C ARG A 124 -23.31 9.20 8.82
N SER A 125 -23.77 10.27 8.18
CA SER A 125 -24.27 10.27 6.80
C SER A 125 -23.41 11.18 5.93
N PHE A 126 -22.98 10.70 4.77
CA PHE A 126 -22.08 11.45 3.88
C PHE A 126 -22.84 12.50 3.05
N GLY A 127 -24.17 12.40 2.99
CA GLY A 127 -25.00 13.30 2.17
C GLY A 127 -25.44 14.60 2.85
N GLY A 128 -25.60 14.62 4.18
CA GLY A 128 -26.16 15.76 4.93
C GLY A 128 -25.09 16.60 5.63
N GLY A 129 -25.32 17.90 5.84
CA GLY A 129 -24.31 18.85 6.32
C GLY A 129 -23.81 18.59 7.75
N THR A 130 -24.69 18.09 8.63
CA THR A 130 -24.29 17.67 9.99
C THR A 130 -23.45 16.38 9.96
N GLY A 131 -23.90 15.38 9.18
CA GLY A 131 -23.23 14.09 9.08
C GLY A 131 -21.91 14.14 8.32
N SER A 132 -21.80 15.03 7.34
CA SER A 132 -20.60 15.28 6.54
C SER A 132 -19.72 16.30 7.26
N GLY A 133 -19.99 17.60 7.12
CA GLY A 133 -19.16 18.69 7.61
C GLY A 133 -18.87 18.69 9.11
N PHE A 134 -19.93 18.71 9.95
CA PHE A 134 -19.72 18.79 11.40
C PHE A 134 -19.00 17.56 11.95
N THR A 135 -19.30 16.37 11.42
CA THR A 135 -18.65 15.15 11.88
C THR A 135 -17.19 15.10 11.42
N SER A 136 -16.84 15.60 10.23
CA SER A 136 -15.43 15.73 9.81
C SER A 136 -14.63 16.63 10.76
N LEU A 137 -15.19 17.78 11.14
CA LEU A 137 -14.60 18.67 12.14
C LEU A 137 -14.44 17.94 13.50
N LEU A 138 -15.45 17.17 13.90
CA LEU A 138 -15.38 16.39 15.15
C LEU A 138 -14.28 15.34 15.10
N MET A 139 -14.07 14.67 13.97
CA MET A 139 -13.05 13.65 13.80
C MET A 139 -11.64 14.24 13.84
N GLU A 140 -11.41 15.40 13.22
CA GLU A 140 -10.16 16.16 13.32
C GLU A 140 -9.84 16.46 14.80
N ARG A 141 -10.81 17.00 15.55
CA ARG A 141 -10.64 17.35 16.97
C ARG A 141 -10.44 16.13 17.86
N LEU A 142 -11.17 15.05 17.61
CA LEU A 142 -10.97 13.80 18.35
C LEU A 142 -9.61 13.17 18.05
N SER A 143 -9.05 13.37 16.87
CA SER A 143 -7.70 12.90 16.52
C SER A 143 -6.63 13.68 17.28
N VAL A 144 -6.82 14.98 17.47
CA VAL A 144 -5.93 15.80 18.32
C VAL A 144 -6.05 15.41 19.79
N ASP A 145 -7.26 15.36 20.35
CA ASP A 145 -7.48 15.15 21.78
C ASP A 145 -7.22 13.69 22.22
N TYR A 146 -7.48 12.72 21.33
CA TYR A 146 -7.46 11.29 21.63
C TYR A 146 -6.68 10.46 20.59
N GLY A 147 -5.58 10.97 20.05
CA GLY A 147 -4.87 10.36 18.89
C GLY A 147 -4.42 8.89 19.03
N LYS A 148 -4.40 8.32 20.24
CA LYS A 148 -4.09 6.88 20.46
C LYS A 148 -5.34 5.98 20.54
N LYS A 149 -6.55 6.54 20.42
CA LYS A 149 -7.82 5.82 20.59
C LYS A 149 -8.46 5.54 19.25
N SER A 150 -8.89 4.29 19.05
CA SER A 150 -9.48 3.84 17.79
C SER A 150 -10.77 4.58 17.47
N LYS A 151 -11.00 4.90 16.20
CA LYS A 151 -12.17 5.59 15.69
C LYS A 151 -12.75 4.73 14.56
N LEU A 152 -13.87 4.08 14.84
CA LEU A 152 -14.58 3.29 13.84
C LEU A 152 -15.82 4.04 13.38
N GLU A 153 -15.96 4.18 12.07
CA GLU A 153 -17.11 4.86 11.48
C GLU A 153 -18.11 3.88 10.88
N PHE A 154 -19.39 4.16 11.06
CA PHE A 154 -20.48 3.59 10.29
C PHE A 154 -21.01 4.68 9.36
N SER A 155 -20.62 4.57 8.09
CA SER A 155 -20.69 5.63 7.09
C SER A 155 -21.76 5.32 6.06
N ILE A 156 -22.89 6.05 6.15
CA ILE A 156 -24.01 5.89 5.24
C ILE A 156 -23.81 6.76 4.00
N TYR A 157 -23.68 6.10 2.85
CA TYR A 157 -23.63 6.75 1.54
C TYR A 157 -25.04 7.10 1.05
N PRO A 158 -25.21 8.31 0.52
CA PRO A 158 -26.50 8.76 0.04
C PRO A 158 -26.86 8.08 -1.29
N ALA A 159 -28.16 7.89 -1.51
CA ALA A 159 -28.69 7.29 -2.73
C ALA A 159 -29.62 8.28 -3.43
N PRO A 160 -29.47 8.53 -4.75
CA PRO A 160 -30.35 9.46 -5.49
C PRO A 160 -31.83 9.07 -5.47
N GLN A 161 -32.12 7.79 -5.23
CA GLN A 161 -33.49 7.25 -5.19
C GLN A 161 -34.21 7.57 -3.87
N VAL A 162 -33.46 7.87 -2.81
CA VAL A 162 -33.97 7.97 -1.43
C VAL A 162 -33.68 9.34 -0.82
N SER A 163 -32.59 9.97 -1.22
CA SER A 163 -32.12 11.24 -0.69
C SER A 163 -32.49 12.41 -1.61
N THR A 164 -32.75 13.57 -1.00
CA THR A 164 -33.22 14.78 -1.67
C THR A 164 -32.13 15.83 -1.87
N ALA A 165 -30.89 15.57 -1.44
CA ALA A 165 -29.82 16.55 -1.44
C ALA A 165 -29.04 16.53 -2.75
N VAL A 166 -29.14 17.63 -3.52
CA VAL A 166 -28.49 17.75 -4.84
C VAL A 166 -26.96 17.87 -4.76
N VAL A 167 -26.41 18.20 -3.59
CA VAL A 167 -24.97 18.43 -3.37
C VAL A 167 -24.25 17.24 -2.74
N GLU A 168 -24.91 16.09 -2.65
CA GLU A 168 -24.37 14.84 -2.08
C GLU A 168 -23.00 14.42 -2.63
N PRO A 169 -22.70 14.52 -3.95
CA PRO A 169 -21.39 14.12 -4.45
C PRO A 169 -20.24 14.94 -3.85
N TYR A 170 -20.43 16.26 -3.70
CA TYR A 170 -19.44 17.12 -3.05
C TYR A 170 -19.24 16.76 -1.58
N ASN A 171 -20.34 16.66 -0.82
CA ASN A 171 -20.27 16.29 0.59
C ASN A 171 -19.57 14.94 0.79
N SER A 172 -19.87 13.96 -0.07
CA SER A 172 -19.31 12.61 0.06
C SER A 172 -17.81 12.59 -0.25
N ILE A 173 -17.33 13.30 -1.28
CA ILE A 173 -15.89 13.38 -1.58
C ILE A 173 -15.13 14.09 -0.47
N LEU A 174 -15.60 15.26 -0.03
CA LEU A 174 -14.97 16.01 1.07
C LEU A 174 -14.97 15.21 2.38
N THR A 175 -16.04 14.48 2.64
CA THR A 175 -16.11 13.60 3.81
C THR A 175 -15.14 12.44 3.70
N THR A 176 -15.03 11.83 2.52
CA THR A 176 -14.11 10.69 2.32
C THR A 176 -12.66 11.13 2.46
N HIS A 177 -12.29 12.30 1.95
CA HIS A 177 -10.98 12.92 2.18
C HIS A 177 -10.68 13.09 3.68
N SER A 178 -11.59 13.67 4.46
CA SER A 178 -11.41 13.77 5.91
C SER A 178 -11.36 12.39 6.62
N THR A 179 -12.11 11.41 6.11
CA THR A 179 -12.13 10.05 6.66
C THR A 179 -10.78 9.36 6.45
N LEU A 180 -10.12 9.59 5.31
CA LEU A 180 -8.80 9.05 4.99
C LEU A 180 -7.74 9.42 6.02
N GLU A 181 -7.83 10.63 6.59
CA GLU A 181 -6.84 11.15 7.52
C GLU A 181 -7.13 10.83 9.00
N HIS A 182 -8.41 10.73 9.37
CA HIS A 182 -8.82 10.77 10.78
C HIS A 182 -9.58 9.52 11.25
N SER A 183 -9.90 8.58 10.37
CA SER A 183 -10.57 7.33 10.72
C SER A 183 -9.61 6.15 10.67
N ASP A 184 -9.74 5.21 11.61
CA ASP A 184 -8.99 3.95 11.57
C ASP A 184 -9.66 2.92 10.66
N CYS A 185 -10.99 2.97 10.57
CA CYS A 185 -11.78 2.08 9.73
C CYS A 185 -13.20 2.62 9.56
N ALA A 186 -13.70 2.61 8.32
CA ALA A 186 -15.02 3.12 7.97
C ALA A 186 -15.87 2.02 7.29
N PHE A 187 -16.86 1.50 8.03
CA PHE A 187 -17.82 0.54 7.52
C PHE A 187 -18.80 1.24 6.58
N MET A 188 -18.67 0.93 5.29
CA MET A 188 -19.49 1.56 4.26
C MET A 188 -20.83 0.87 4.10
N VAL A 189 -21.86 1.70 3.98
CA VAL A 189 -23.25 1.27 3.84
C VAL A 189 -23.95 2.17 2.82
N ASP A 190 -24.41 1.61 1.71
CA ASP A 190 -25.05 2.34 0.62
C ASP A 190 -26.57 2.24 0.73
N ASN A 191 -27.25 3.39 0.84
CA ASN A 191 -28.71 3.44 0.88
C ASN A 191 -29.36 2.79 -0.36
N GLU A 192 -28.70 2.84 -1.52
CA GLU A 192 -29.23 2.25 -2.76
C GLU A 192 -29.24 0.73 -2.69
N ALA A 193 -28.14 0.14 -2.20
CA ALA A 193 -28.05 -1.31 -2.00
C ALA A 193 -29.06 -1.81 -0.96
N ILE A 194 -29.21 -1.10 0.16
CA ILE A 194 -30.18 -1.48 1.21
C ILE A 194 -31.62 -1.37 0.70
N TYR A 195 -31.93 -0.33 -0.08
CA TYR A 195 -33.24 -0.17 -0.71
C TYR A 195 -33.55 -1.38 -1.60
N ASP A 196 -32.60 -1.78 -2.45
CA ASP A 196 -32.74 -2.94 -3.33
C ASP A 196 -32.89 -4.26 -2.53
N ILE A 197 -32.16 -4.43 -1.42
CA ILE A 197 -32.29 -5.59 -0.51
C ILE A 197 -33.67 -5.62 0.14
N CYS A 198 -34.17 -4.51 0.67
CA CYS A 198 -35.48 -4.45 1.31
C CYS A 198 -36.59 -4.79 0.31
N ARG A 199 -36.48 -4.30 -0.92
CA ARG A 199 -37.46 -4.59 -1.97
C ARG A 199 -37.44 -6.05 -2.40
N ARG A 200 -36.26 -6.65 -2.53
CA ARG A 200 -36.08 -8.02 -3.04
C ARG A 200 -36.33 -9.09 -1.97
N ASN A 201 -35.81 -8.90 -0.77
CA ASN A 201 -35.76 -9.93 0.26
C ASN A 201 -36.87 -9.77 1.30
N LEU A 202 -37.36 -8.54 1.53
CA LEU A 202 -38.44 -8.26 2.49
C LEU A 202 -39.81 -8.04 1.80
N ASP A 203 -39.87 -8.13 0.47
CA ASP A 203 -41.06 -7.87 -0.37
C ASP A 203 -41.69 -6.47 -0.16
N ILE A 204 -40.89 -5.47 0.22
CA ILE A 204 -41.38 -4.11 0.45
C ILE A 204 -41.30 -3.32 -0.86
N GLU A 205 -42.44 -3.00 -1.49
CA GLU A 205 -42.45 -2.32 -2.80
C GLU A 205 -41.80 -0.93 -2.76
N ARG A 206 -41.97 -0.19 -1.65
CA ARG A 206 -41.40 1.15 -1.42
C ARG A 206 -40.78 1.25 -0.02
N PRO A 207 -39.53 0.79 0.16
CA PRO A 207 -38.83 0.90 1.42
C PRO A 207 -38.71 2.36 1.92
N THR A 208 -38.92 2.57 3.21
CA THR A 208 -38.76 3.86 3.90
C THR A 208 -37.47 3.90 4.71
N TYR A 209 -37.03 5.09 5.14
CA TYR A 209 -35.88 5.23 6.06
C TYR A 209 -36.02 4.37 7.32
N THR A 210 -37.24 4.13 7.82
CA THR A 210 -37.48 3.22 8.96
C THR A 210 -37.10 1.79 8.62
N ASN A 211 -37.45 1.30 7.43
CA ASN A 211 -37.09 -0.06 6.99
C ASN A 211 -35.57 -0.18 6.79
N LEU A 212 -34.95 0.81 6.13
CA LEU A 212 -33.50 0.86 5.91
C LEU A 212 -32.75 0.87 7.25
N ASN A 213 -33.13 1.75 8.17
CA ASN A 213 -32.51 1.88 9.49
C ASN A 213 -32.62 0.59 10.33
N ARG A 214 -33.72 -0.15 10.21
CA ARG A 214 -33.89 -1.46 10.88
C ARG A 214 -32.88 -2.48 10.36
N LEU A 215 -32.69 -2.58 9.04
CA LEU A 215 -31.70 -3.49 8.47
C LEU A 215 -30.26 -3.06 8.86
N ILE A 216 -29.93 -1.77 8.76
CA ILE A 216 -28.63 -1.26 9.19
C ILE A 216 -28.38 -1.57 10.67
N SER A 217 -29.38 -1.39 11.54
CA SER A 217 -29.25 -1.68 12.97
C SER A 217 -28.95 -3.16 13.26
N GLN A 218 -29.42 -4.10 12.42
CA GLN A 218 -29.06 -5.52 12.54
C GLN A 218 -27.60 -5.78 12.19
N VAL A 219 -27.12 -5.13 11.12
CA VAL A 219 -25.72 -5.20 10.69
C VAL A 219 -24.82 -4.68 11.81
N VAL A 220 -25.09 -3.46 12.29
CA VAL A 220 -24.34 -2.82 13.40
C VAL A 220 -24.38 -3.67 14.67
N SER A 221 -25.54 -4.22 15.02
CA SER A 221 -25.67 -5.09 16.18
C SER A 221 -24.84 -6.35 16.07
N SER A 222 -24.73 -6.91 14.87
CA SER A 222 -23.92 -8.10 14.62
C SER A 222 -22.42 -7.80 14.62
N ILE A 223 -22.02 -6.65 14.09
CA ILE A 223 -20.62 -6.19 14.13
C ILE A 223 -20.16 -5.94 15.57
N THR A 224 -21.00 -5.34 16.39
CA THR A 224 -20.68 -5.02 17.80
C THR A 224 -20.99 -6.15 18.79
N ALA A 225 -21.49 -7.29 18.33
CA ALA A 225 -21.93 -8.37 19.21
C ALA A 225 -20.78 -8.94 20.06
N SER A 226 -19.58 -9.07 19.49
CA SER A 226 -18.38 -9.53 20.20
C SER A 226 -17.86 -8.56 21.26
N LEU A 227 -18.31 -7.30 21.21
CA LEU A 227 -17.99 -6.28 22.21
C LEU A 227 -19.00 -6.25 23.37
N ARG A 228 -20.16 -6.90 23.19
CA ARG A 228 -21.33 -6.81 24.09
C ARG A 228 -21.69 -8.13 24.78
N PHE A 229 -21.24 -9.26 24.23
CA PHE A 229 -21.44 -10.56 24.84
C PHE A 229 -20.19 -11.42 24.68
N ASP A 230 -19.96 -12.27 25.66
CA ASP A 230 -18.92 -13.30 25.57
C ASP A 230 -19.28 -14.37 24.52
N GLY A 231 -18.44 -14.48 23.50
CA GLY A 231 -18.49 -15.51 22.47
C GLY A 231 -17.41 -16.58 22.65
N ALA A 232 -17.50 -17.65 21.86
CA ALA A 232 -16.43 -18.65 21.77
C ALA A 232 -15.18 -18.11 21.08
N LEU A 233 -15.37 -17.14 20.18
CA LEU A 233 -14.32 -16.40 19.48
C LEU A 233 -14.78 -14.94 19.42
N ASN A 234 -14.14 -14.07 20.19
CA ASN A 234 -14.40 -12.63 20.19
C ASN A 234 -13.47 -11.94 19.19
N VAL A 235 -13.99 -10.88 18.57
CA VAL A 235 -13.21 -9.94 17.73
C VAL A 235 -13.31 -8.57 18.39
N ASP A 236 -12.16 -8.00 18.72
CA ASP A 236 -12.08 -6.67 19.35
C ASP A 236 -11.96 -5.53 18.31
N LEU A 237 -12.01 -4.28 18.78
CA LEU A 237 -11.94 -3.10 17.92
C LEU A 237 -10.61 -3.01 17.16
N THR A 238 -9.50 -3.37 17.80
CA THR A 238 -8.16 -3.35 17.19
C THR A 238 -7.97 -4.48 16.19
N GLU A 239 -8.67 -5.59 16.36
CA GLU A 239 -8.69 -6.71 15.44
C GLU A 239 -9.44 -6.38 14.15
N PHE A 240 -10.43 -5.48 14.15
CA PHE A 240 -11.00 -5.00 12.89
C PHE A 240 -9.95 -4.25 12.06
N GLN A 241 -9.18 -3.36 12.68
CA GLN A 241 -8.11 -2.62 12.00
C GLN A 241 -7.01 -3.58 11.52
N THR A 242 -6.39 -4.33 12.43
CA THR A 242 -5.23 -5.17 12.12
C THR A 242 -5.53 -6.31 11.15
N ASN A 243 -6.78 -6.81 11.08
CA ASN A 243 -7.12 -7.96 10.21
C ASN A 243 -7.87 -7.58 8.94
N LEU A 244 -8.58 -6.46 8.88
CA LEU A 244 -9.35 -6.05 7.69
C LEU A 244 -8.69 -4.92 6.91
N VAL A 245 -7.77 -4.17 7.52
CA VAL A 245 -7.10 -3.02 6.90
C VAL A 245 -5.66 -3.41 6.58
N PRO A 246 -5.38 -3.87 5.34
CA PRO A 246 -4.02 -4.26 4.96
C PRO A 246 -3.08 -3.07 4.85
N TYR A 247 -3.61 -1.92 4.43
CA TYR A 247 -2.89 -0.67 4.29
C TYR A 247 -3.69 0.47 4.93
N PRO A 248 -3.05 1.44 5.60
CA PRO A 248 -3.74 2.51 6.33
C PRO A 248 -4.76 3.29 5.49
N ARG A 249 -4.52 3.50 4.18
CA ARG A 249 -5.47 4.20 3.28
C ARG A 249 -6.66 3.33 2.83
N ILE A 250 -6.52 2.01 2.86
CA ILE A 250 -7.51 1.05 2.35
C ILE A 250 -8.36 0.52 3.52
N HIS A 251 -8.98 1.43 4.27
CA HIS A 251 -9.67 1.11 5.52
C HIS A 251 -11.21 1.08 5.43
N PHE A 252 -11.75 0.78 4.24
CA PHE A 252 -13.19 0.83 3.92
C PHE A 252 -13.81 -0.56 3.74
N PRO A 253 -13.94 -1.39 4.78
CA PRO A 253 -14.55 -2.71 4.65
C PRO A 253 -16.05 -2.61 4.34
N LEU A 254 -16.49 -3.49 3.43
CA LEU A 254 -17.89 -3.65 3.05
C LEU A 254 -18.61 -4.59 4.01
N ALA A 255 -19.84 -4.24 4.40
CA ALA A 255 -20.68 -5.10 5.21
C ALA A 255 -21.63 -5.95 4.35
N THR A 256 -21.90 -7.17 4.81
CA THR A 256 -22.95 -8.04 4.28
C THR A 256 -23.63 -8.78 5.43
N TYR A 257 -24.93 -9.00 5.34
CA TYR A 257 -25.68 -9.71 6.37
C TYR A 257 -26.55 -10.81 5.78
N ALA A 258 -26.52 -12.00 6.38
CA ALA A 258 -27.36 -13.11 6.00
C ALA A 258 -27.83 -13.92 7.23
N PRO A 259 -29.06 -14.45 7.21
CA PRO A 259 -30.07 -14.28 6.16
C PRO A 259 -30.90 -13.01 6.37
N VAL A 260 -31.36 -12.40 5.27
CA VAL A 260 -32.36 -11.31 5.29
C VAL A 260 -33.69 -11.90 4.86
N VAL A 261 -34.60 -12.14 5.81
CA VAL A 261 -35.88 -12.82 5.56
C VAL A 261 -37.03 -12.00 6.14
N SER A 262 -38.14 -11.91 5.40
CA SER A 262 -39.35 -11.25 5.87
C SER A 262 -40.02 -12.03 7.00
N ALA A 263 -40.64 -11.32 7.94
CA ALA A 263 -41.38 -11.93 9.05
C ALA A 263 -42.47 -12.92 8.59
N GLU A 264 -43.02 -12.74 7.40
CA GLU A 264 -44.05 -13.61 6.81
C GLU A 264 -43.50 -14.94 6.27
N ARG A 265 -42.27 -14.95 5.75
CA ARG A 265 -41.63 -16.15 5.15
C ARG A 265 -40.90 -17.04 6.16
N ALA A 266 -40.73 -16.58 7.40
CA ALA A 266 -39.92 -17.19 8.44
C ALA A 266 -40.27 -18.65 8.81
N TYR A 267 -41.50 -19.11 8.56
CA TYR A 267 -41.99 -20.42 9.02
C TYR A 267 -41.48 -21.62 8.20
N HIS A 268 -40.87 -21.41 7.04
CA HIS A 268 -40.56 -22.49 6.09
C HIS A 268 -39.07 -22.79 5.84
N GLU A 269 -38.14 -21.93 6.25
CA GLU A 269 -36.71 -22.09 5.91
C GLU A 269 -35.82 -22.07 7.16
N GLN A 270 -35.33 -23.25 7.57
CA GLN A 270 -34.19 -23.35 8.49
C GLN A 270 -32.91 -23.44 7.68
N LEU A 271 -32.23 -22.31 7.49
CA LEU A 271 -30.97 -22.25 6.74
C LEU A 271 -29.82 -22.82 7.56
N SER A 272 -28.99 -23.64 6.93
CA SER A 272 -27.76 -24.20 7.49
C SER A 272 -26.66 -23.13 7.59
N VAL A 273 -25.62 -23.40 8.40
CA VAL A 273 -24.43 -22.52 8.49
C VAL A 273 -23.80 -22.33 7.11
N ALA A 274 -23.69 -23.39 6.30
CA ALA A 274 -23.12 -23.30 4.96
C ALA A 274 -23.94 -22.42 4.01
N GLU A 275 -25.27 -22.46 4.08
CA GLU A 275 -26.14 -21.63 3.23
C GLU A 275 -26.00 -20.15 3.58
N ILE A 276 -26.08 -19.79 4.86
CA ILE A 276 -25.94 -18.39 5.29
C ILE A 276 -24.55 -17.84 4.98
N THR A 277 -23.48 -18.64 5.13
CA THR A 277 -22.12 -18.25 4.75
C THR A 277 -22.01 -18.00 3.26
N ASN A 278 -22.61 -18.86 2.42
CA ASN A 278 -22.59 -18.67 0.98
C ASN A 278 -23.35 -17.41 0.54
N SER A 279 -24.50 -17.14 1.17
CA SER A 279 -25.29 -15.93 0.89
C SER A 279 -24.52 -14.64 1.20
N CYS A 280 -23.53 -14.65 2.11
CA CYS A 280 -22.70 -13.48 2.34
C CYS A 280 -21.82 -13.06 1.14
N PHE A 281 -21.50 -14.00 0.25
CA PHE A 281 -20.68 -13.72 -0.93
C PHE A 281 -21.53 -13.42 -2.17
N GLU A 282 -22.86 -13.41 -2.04
CA GLU A 282 -23.75 -13.05 -3.12
C GLU A 282 -23.82 -11.52 -3.27
N PRO A 283 -23.67 -10.98 -4.49
CA PRO A 283 -23.82 -9.54 -4.75
C PRO A 283 -25.16 -8.99 -4.25
N ALA A 284 -26.18 -9.84 -4.22
CA ALA A 284 -27.53 -9.50 -3.78
C ALA A 284 -27.62 -9.06 -2.32
N ASN A 285 -26.70 -9.48 -1.45
CA ASN A 285 -26.73 -9.19 -0.02
C ASN A 285 -25.67 -8.16 0.42
N GLN A 286 -24.84 -7.67 -0.51
CA GLN A 286 -23.84 -6.63 -0.23
C GLN A 286 -24.54 -5.33 0.19
N MET A 287 -24.10 -4.73 1.30
CA MET A 287 -24.67 -3.47 1.79
C MET A 287 -24.14 -2.26 1.02
N VAL A 288 -23.24 -2.46 0.06
CA VAL A 288 -22.73 -1.45 -0.86
C VAL A 288 -23.00 -1.90 -2.29
N LYS A 289 -23.38 -0.97 -3.18
CA LYS A 289 -23.72 -1.28 -4.56
C LYS A 289 -22.45 -1.51 -5.40
N CYS A 290 -21.80 -2.64 -5.23
CA CYS A 290 -20.70 -3.09 -6.09
C CYS A 290 -20.83 -4.58 -6.32
N ASP A 291 -20.30 -5.06 -7.44
CA ASP A 291 -20.27 -6.49 -7.69
C ASP A 291 -18.95 -7.07 -7.13
N PRO A 292 -18.99 -7.86 -6.04
CA PRO A 292 -17.77 -8.45 -5.47
C PRO A 292 -17.07 -9.40 -6.44
N ARG A 293 -17.72 -9.83 -7.52
CA ARG A 293 -17.12 -10.68 -8.56
C ARG A 293 -16.22 -9.91 -9.52
N HIS A 294 -16.31 -8.58 -9.57
CA HIS A 294 -15.44 -7.73 -10.37
C HIS A 294 -14.16 -7.33 -9.62
N GLY A 295 -14.01 -7.75 -8.36
CA GLY A 295 -12.81 -7.50 -7.56
C GLY A 295 -12.33 -8.76 -6.84
N LYS A 296 -11.24 -8.60 -6.09
CA LYS A 296 -10.65 -9.64 -5.25
C LYS A 296 -10.83 -9.25 -3.77
N TYR A 297 -11.19 -10.24 -2.95
CA TYR A 297 -11.31 -10.08 -1.50
C TYR A 297 -9.92 -10.06 -0.84
N MET A 298 -9.62 -8.98 -0.14
CA MET A 298 -8.37 -8.80 0.59
C MET A 298 -8.39 -9.45 1.97
N ALA A 299 -9.48 -9.22 2.69
CA ALA A 299 -9.70 -9.79 4.01
C ALA A 299 -11.19 -9.93 4.26
N CYS A 300 -11.59 -10.98 4.98
CA CYS A 300 -12.96 -11.26 5.36
C CYS A 300 -13.02 -11.58 6.85
N CYS A 301 -13.99 -11.00 7.56
CA CYS A 301 -14.34 -11.33 8.93
C CYS A 301 -15.80 -11.79 8.96
N LEU A 302 -16.04 -13.03 9.36
CA LEU A 302 -17.36 -13.64 9.48
C LEU A 302 -17.78 -13.68 10.95
N LEU A 303 -18.77 -12.89 11.30
CA LEU A 303 -19.32 -12.77 12.66
C LEU A 303 -20.62 -13.57 12.74
N TYR A 304 -20.56 -14.79 13.24
CA TYR A 304 -21.69 -15.68 13.42
C TYR A 304 -22.41 -15.41 14.74
N ARG A 305 -23.75 -15.46 14.70
CA ARG A 305 -24.62 -15.31 15.86
C ARG A 305 -25.65 -16.45 15.96
N GLY A 306 -25.94 -16.88 17.18
CA GLY A 306 -26.98 -17.86 17.50
C GLY A 306 -26.52 -19.31 17.50
N ASP A 307 -27.39 -20.21 17.07
CA ASP A 307 -27.16 -21.66 17.04
C ASP A 307 -26.17 -22.04 15.92
N VAL A 308 -24.87 -21.89 16.22
CA VAL A 308 -23.76 -22.11 15.29
C VAL A 308 -22.66 -22.94 15.97
N VAL A 309 -22.24 -24.02 15.31
CA VAL A 309 -21.17 -24.90 15.79
C VAL A 309 -19.86 -24.58 15.05
N PRO A 310 -18.71 -24.40 15.74
CA PRO A 310 -17.44 -24.06 15.11
C PRO A 310 -17.00 -25.03 13.99
N LYS A 311 -17.34 -26.32 14.13
CA LYS A 311 -17.06 -27.34 13.11
C LYS A 311 -17.75 -27.04 11.77
N ASP A 312 -18.99 -26.61 11.82
CA ASP A 312 -19.78 -26.30 10.62
C ASP A 312 -19.30 -25.02 9.95
N VAL A 313 -18.86 -24.05 10.75
CA VAL A 313 -18.21 -22.81 10.26
C VAL A 313 -16.93 -23.13 9.50
N ASN A 314 -16.06 -23.97 10.08
CA ASN A 314 -14.81 -24.38 9.42
C ASN A 314 -15.07 -25.12 8.10
N ALA A 315 -16.10 -25.98 8.06
CA ALA A 315 -16.51 -26.69 6.83
C ALA A 315 -17.06 -25.72 5.77
N ALA A 316 -17.87 -24.75 6.18
CA ALA A 316 -18.41 -23.72 5.29
C ALA A 316 -17.27 -22.87 4.68
N ILE A 317 -16.33 -22.39 5.50
CA ILE A 317 -15.18 -21.60 5.05
C ILE A 317 -14.28 -22.42 4.11
N ALA A 318 -14.02 -23.69 4.42
CA ALA A 318 -13.26 -24.56 3.53
C ALA A 318 -13.94 -24.70 2.16
N THR A 319 -15.28 -24.73 2.13
CA THR A 319 -16.05 -24.76 0.88
C THR A 319 -15.91 -23.44 0.12
N ILE A 320 -16.04 -22.29 0.80
CA ILE A 320 -15.87 -20.96 0.20
C ILE A 320 -14.49 -20.83 -0.45
N LYS A 321 -13.42 -21.26 0.24
CA LYS A 321 -12.04 -21.22 -0.26
C LYS A 321 -11.84 -22.01 -1.57
N THR A 322 -12.73 -22.93 -1.90
CA THR A 322 -12.67 -23.72 -3.15
C THR A 322 -13.59 -23.20 -4.25
N LYS A 323 -14.45 -22.21 -3.98
CA LYS A 323 -15.39 -21.67 -4.96
C LYS A 323 -14.72 -20.68 -5.90
N ARG A 324 -14.67 -21.02 -7.19
CA ARG A 324 -14.11 -20.16 -8.26
C ARG A 324 -14.76 -18.79 -8.42
N SER A 325 -16.02 -18.63 -7.98
CA SER A 325 -16.75 -17.36 -8.07
C SER A 325 -16.32 -16.35 -7.01
N ILE A 326 -15.51 -16.75 -6.04
CA ILE A 326 -15.06 -15.92 -4.92
C ILE A 326 -13.53 -15.87 -5.02
N GLN A 327 -13.01 -14.74 -5.47
CA GLN A 327 -11.59 -14.55 -5.65
C GLN A 327 -11.03 -13.79 -4.45
N PHE A 328 -10.02 -14.36 -3.81
CA PHE A 328 -9.23 -13.65 -2.80
C PHE A 328 -7.98 -13.10 -3.47
N VAL A 329 -7.42 -12.03 -2.90
CA VAL A 329 -6.07 -11.61 -3.27
C VAL A 329 -5.08 -12.70 -2.89
N ASP A 330 -4.07 -12.86 -3.71
CA ASP A 330 -3.15 -14.00 -3.63
C ASP A 330 -2.28 -13.97 -2.36
N TRP A 331 -2.10 -12.77 -1.79
CA TRP A 331 -1.39 -12.53 -0.53
C TRP A 331 -2.17 -12.88 0.75
N CYS A 332 -3.46 -13.21 0.63
CA CYS A 332 -4.29 -13.59 1.78
C CYS A 332 -5.18 -14.81 1.49
N PRO A 333 -4.62 -15.97 1.11
CA PRO A 333 -5.41 -17.15 0.72
C PRO A 333 -6.19 -17.75 1.90
N THR A 334 -5.90 -17.31 3.13
CA THR A 334 -6.56 -17.76 4.35
C THR A 334 -7.36 -16.69 5.09
N GLY A 335 -7.54 -15.49 4.50
CA GLY A 335 -8.05 -14.24 5.09
C GLY A 335 -9.45 -14.24 5.68
N PHE A 336 -9.77 -15.23 6.49
CA PHE A 336 -11.02 -15.39 7.22
C PHE A 336 -10.73 -15.27 8.71
N LYS A 337 -11.12 -14.15 9.28
CA LYS A 337 -11.33 -14.06 10.72
C LYS A 337 -12.76 -14.53 11.02
N VAL A 338 -12.95 -15.21 12.14
CA VAL A 338 -14.25 -15.73 12.55
C VAL A 338 -14.54 -15.27 13.97
N GLY A 339 -15.68 -14.62 14.15
CA GLY A 339 -16.29 -14.41 15.46
C GLY A 339 -17.49 -15.34 15.63
N ILE A 340 -17.67 -15.93 16.81
CA ILE A 340 -18.82 -16.80 17.11
C ILE A 340 -19.43 -16.38 18.44
N ASN A 341 -20.68 -15.97 18.38
CA ASN A 341 -21.49 -15.59 19.52
C ASN A 341 -22.76 -16.44 19.59
N TYR A 342 -23.03 -17.08 20.72
CA TYR A 342 -24.18 -18.00 20.84
C TYR A 342 -25.52 -17.29 21.06
N GLN A 343 -25.52 -15.98 21.31
CA GLN A 343 -26.73 -15.20 21.44
C GLN A 343 -27.35 -14.94 20.05
N PRO A 344 -28.57 -15.44 19.77
CA PRO A 344 -29.23 -15.23 18.50
C PRO A 344 -29.58 -13.74 18.29
N PRO A 345 -29.62 -13.27 17.03
CA PRO A 345 -30.00 -11.90 16.73
C PRO A 345 -31.45 -11.63 17.14
N THR A 346 -31.69 -10.48 17.76
CA THR A 346 -33.03 -10.02 18.12
C THR A 346 -33.57 -9.09 17.04
N VAL A 347 -34.89 -9.00 16.88
CA VAL A 347 -35.54 -8.05 15.96
C VAL A 347 -36.47 -7.12 16.72
N VAL A 348 -36.64 -5.90 16.20
CA VAL A 348 -37.60 -4.94 16.73
C VAL A 348 -39.02 -5.53 16.62
N PRO A 349 -39.81 -5.56 17.71
CA PRO A 349 -41.19 -6.05 17.68
C PRO A 349 -42.04 -5.32 16.64
N GLY A 350 -42.79 -6.07 15.82
CA GLY A 350 -43.57 -5.49 14.71
C GLY A 350 -42.72 -4.97 13.54
N GLY A 351 -41.44 -5.32 13.50
CA GLY A 351 -40.53 -5.05 12.39
C GLY A 351 -40.69 -6.04 11.22
N ASP A 352 -40.10 -5.67 10.09
CA ASP A 352 -40.23 -6.39 8.81
C ASP A 352 -39.34 -7.65 8.74
N LEU A 353 -38.35 -7.74 9.63
CA LEU A 353 -37.34 -8.80 9.69
C LEU A 353 -37.80 -9.97 10.57
N ALA A 354 -37.60 -11.18 10.07
CA ALA A 354 -37.88 -12.41 10.80
C ALA A 354 -36.92 -12.62 11.98
N LYS A 355 -37.43 -13.24 13.05
CA LYS A 355 -36.57 -13.83 14.09
C LYS A 355 -35.90 -15.08 13.53
N VAL A 356 -34.58 -15.12 13.57
CA VAL A 356 -33.78 -16.24 13.08
C VAL A 356 -32.97 -16.87 14.22
N GLN A 357 -32.79 -18.19 14.16
CA GLN A 357 -32.00 -18.92 15.16
C GLN A 357 -30.49 -18.73 14.96
N ARG A 358 -30.08 -18.36 13.75
CA ARG A 358 -28.68 -18.11 13.38
C ARG A 358 -28.57 -17.05 12.29
N ALA A 359 -27.50 -16.28 12.33
CA ALA A 359 -27.14 -15.30 11.30
C ALA A 359 -25.62 -15.15 11.21
N VAL A 360 -25.15 -14.55 10.13
CA VAL A 360 -23.75 -14.19 9.91
C VAL A 360 -23.69 -12.78 9.32
N CYS A 361 -22.82 -11.95 9.89
CA CYS A 361 -22.43 -10.68 9.31
C CYS A 361 -21.00 -10.83 8.77
N MET A 362 -20.80 -10.56 7.49
CA MET A 362 -19.49 -10.53 6.87
C MET A 362 -19.02 -9.08 6.76
N LEU A 363 -17.79 -8.82 7.19
CA LEU A 363 -17.04 -7.62 6.88
C LEU A 363 -15.94 -8.00 5.91
N SER A 364 -15.87 -7.36 4.76
CA SER A 364 -14.90 -7.73 3.74
C SER A 364 -14.26 -6.51 3.12
N ASN A 365 -12.94 -6.45 3.15
CA ASN A 365 -12.19 -5.50 2.35
C ASN A 365 -11.97 -6.11 0.96
N THR A 366 -12.34 -5.40 -0.10
CA THR A 366 -12.33 -5.92 -1.48
C THR A 366 -12.04 -4.79 -2.46
N THR A 367 -11.31 -5.09 -3.53
CA THR A 367 -11.04 -4.14 -4.61
C THR A 367 -12.30 -3.73 -5.38
N ALA A 368 -13.40 -4.48 -5.25
CA ALA A 368 -14.69 -4.14 -5.85
C ALA A 368 -15.26 -2.79 -5.37
N ILE A 369 -14.78 -2.26 -4.23
CA ILE A 369 -15.20 -0.93 -3.75
C ILE A 369 -14.79 0.20 -4.69
N ALA A 370 -13.77 0.00 -5.53
CA ALA A 370 -13.38 0.96 -6.57
C ALA A 370 -14.55 1.35 -7.48
N GLU A 371 -15.49 0.43 -7.76
CA GLU A 371 -16.71 0.76 -8.53
C GLU A 371 -17.59 1.82 -7.85
N ALA A 372 -17.64 1.82 -6.51
CA ALA A 372 -18.38 2.81 -5.76
C ALA A 372 -17.69 4.18 -5.83
N TRP A 373 -16.36 4.20 -5.75
CA TRP A 373 -15.52 5.39 -5.91
C TRP A 373 -15.64 6.01 -7.30
N ALA A 374 -15.46 5.21 -8.35
CA ALA A 374 -15.59 5.64 -9.74
C ALA A 374 -16.94 6.32 -10.03
N ARG A 375 -18.04 5.78 -9.48
CA ARG A 375 -19.39 6.39 -9.63
C ARG A 375 -19.51 7.72 -8.91
N LEU A 376 -18.87 7.86 -7.76
CA LEU A 376 -18.90 9.09 -6.99
C LEU A 376 -18.09 10.19 -7.70
N ASP A 377 -16.88 9.84 -8.13
CA ASP A 377 -15.97 10.70 -8.90
C ASP A 377 -16.62 11.21 -10.18
N HIS A 378 -17.26 10.31 -10.94
CA HIS A 378 -17.96 10.71 -12.15
C HIS A 378 -19.06 11.76 -11.90
N LYS A 379 -19.83 11.61 -10.81
CA LYS A 379 -20.88 12.57 -10.45
C LYS A 379 -20.29 13.90 -9.99
N PHE A 380 -19.22 13.87 -9.21
CA PHE A 380 -18.50 15.06 -8.80
C PHE A 380 -17.97 15.83 -10.00
N ASP A 381 -17.27 15.15 -10.92
CA ASP A 381 -16.65 15.77 -12.09
C ASP A 381 -17.70 16.45 -12.98
N LEU A 382 -18.85 15.81 -13.18
CA LEU A 382 -19.97 16.39 -13.93
C LEU A 382 -20.53 17.68 -13.29
N MET A 383 -20.56 17.75 -11.96
CA MET A 383 -21.04 18.93 -11.22
C MET A 383 -19.98 20.04 -11.19
N TYR A 384 -18.73 19.66 -10.91
CA TYR A 384 -17.60 20.56 -10.73
C TYR A 384 -17.20 21.23 -12.05
N ALA A 385 -17.18 20.48 -13.16
CA ALA A 385 -16.95 21.03 -14.50
C ALA A 385 -17.97 22.11 -14.90
N LYS A 386 -19.20 22.04 -14.35
CA LYS A 386 -20.25 23.05 -14.56
C LYS A 386 -20.26 24.15 -13.49
N ARG A 387 -19.35 24.09 -12.51
CA ARG A 387 -19.32 24.92 -11.31
C ARG A 387 -20.67 24.97 -10.58
N ALA A 388 -21.45 23.89 -10.67
CA ALA A 388 -22.75 23.81 -10.02
C ALA A 388 -22.56 23.84 -8.50
N PHE A 389 -23.30 24.69 -7.80
CA PHE A 389 -23.32 24.81 -6.33
C PHE A 389 -21.99 25.13 -5.61
N VAL A 390 -20.85 25.27 -6.31
CA VAL A 390 -19.54 25.57 -5.68
C VAL A 390 -19.59 26.84 -4.82
N HIS A 391 -20.28 27.88 -5.30
CA HIS A 391 -20.47 29.14 -4.57
C HIS A 391 -21.21 28.98 -3.23
N TRP A 392 -21.97 27.91 -3.01
CA TRP A 392 -22.61 27.62 -1.71
C TRP A 392 -21.60 27.14 -0.66
N TYR A 393 -20.46 26.60 -1.08
CA TYR A 393 -19.41 26.13 -0.17
C TYR A 393 -18.40 27.25 0.10
N VAL A 394 -17.94 27.91 -0.97
CA VAL A 394 -17.00 29.03 -0.86
C VAL A 394 -17.60 30.22 -0.09
N GLY A 395 -18.90 30.44 -0.23
CA GLY A 395 -19.62 31.47 0.53
C GLY A 395 -19.63 31.26 2.04
N GLU A 396 -19.33 30.04 2.51
CA GLU A 396 -19.29 29.66 3.93
C GLU A 396 -17.86 29.60 4.48
N GLY A 397 -16.86 30.01 3.68
CA GLY A 397 -15.45 30.12 4.10
C GLY A 397 -14.56 28.94 3.73
N MET A 398 -15.05 28.00 2.91
CA MET A 398 -14.25 26.92 2.33
C MET A 398 -13.44 27.43 1.13
N GLU A 399 -12.18 27.03 0.99
CA GLU A 399 -11.37 27.39 -0.18
C GLU A 399 -11.72 26.50 -1.38
N GLU A 400 -11.69 27.06 -2.60
CA GLU A 400 -11.97 26.29 -3.81
C GLU A 400 -10.89 25.22 -4.06
N GLY A 401 -9.66 25.43 -3.57
CA GLY A 401 -8.56 24.46 -3.64
C GLY A 401 -8.88 23.13 -2.97
N GLU A 402 -9.62 23.15 -1.85
CA GLU A 402 -9.99 21.94 -1.09
C GLU A 402 -10.83 20.95 -1.90
N PHE A 403 -11.62 21.43 -2.87
CA PHE A 403 -12.33 20.53 -3.80
C PHE A 403 -11.37 19.74 -4.69
N SER A 404 -10.28 20.38 -5.11
CA SER A 404 -9.28 19.77 -6.00
C SER A 404 -8.43 18.77 -5.23
N GLU A 405 -8.00 19.14 -4.02
CA GLU A 405 -7.25 18.27 -3.11
C GLU A 405 -8.06 17.00 -2.75
N ALA A 406 -9.29 17.17 -2.28
CA ALA A 406 -10.15 16.02 -1.96
C ALA A 406 -10.41 15.13 -3.17
N ARG A 407 -10.50 15.70 -4.38
CA ARG A 407 -10.67 14.95 -5.62
C ARG A 407 -9.41 14.17 -6.00
N GLU A 408 -8.23 14.74 -5.82
CA GLU A 408 -6.95 14.09 -6.06
C GLU A 408 -6.74 12.92 -5.10
N ASP A 409 -7.09 13.08 -3.83
CA ASP A 409 -7.03 12.01 -2.83
C ASP A 409 -7.96 10.86 -3.16
N MET A 410 -9.18 11.15 -3.62
CA MET A 410 -10.11 10.12 -4.08
C MET A 410 -9.58 9.37 -5.30
N ALA A 411 -8.99 10.07 -6.27
CA ALA A 411 -8.36 9.44 -7.44
C ALA A 411 -7.18 8.54 -7.05
N ALA A 412 -6.39 8.98 -6.06
CA ALA A 412 -5.28 8.20 -5.53
C ALA A 412 -5.79 6.97 -4.75
N LEU A 413 -6.86 7.13 -3.97
CA LEU A 413 -7.52 6.02 -3.28
C LEU A 413 -8.05 4.98 -4.26
N GLU A 414 -8.71 5.39 -5.35
CA GLU A 414 -9.17 4.46 -6.39
C GLU A 414 -8.02 3.61 -6.94
N LYS A 415 -6.89 4.25 -7.27
CA LYS A 415 -5.68 3.58 -7.75
C LYS A 415 -5.01 2.67 -6.72
N ASP A 416 -5.14 2.98 -5.43
CA ASP A 416 -4.61 2.11 -4.37
C ASP A 416 -5.31 0.72 -4.37
N TYR A 417 -6.52 0.62 -4.95
CA TYR A 417 -7.23 -0.65 -5.14
C TYR A 417 -6.97 -1.32 -6.52
N GLU A 418 -6.14 -0.75 -7.41
CA GLU A 418 -5.82 -1.27 -8.75
C GLU A 418 -4.49 -2.07 -8.79
N GLU A 419 -4.30 -2.90 -9.83
CA GLU A 419 -3.05 -3.65 -10.08
C GLU A 419 -1.85 -2.72 -10.33
N ARG A 420 -0.66 -3.14 -9.91
CA ARG A 420 0.54 -2.31 -9.75
C ARG A 420 1.67 -2.73 -10.69
N GLU A 421 1.67 -2.24 -11.93
CA GLU A 421 2.67 -2.69 -12.91
C GLU A 421 3.96 -1.86 -12.93
N CYS A 422 5.06 -2.49 -13.34
CA CYS A 422 6.36 -1.86 -13.52
C CYS A 422 6.91 -2.17 -14.92
N ILE A 423 7.57 -1.20 -15.53
CA ILE A 423 8.24 -1.38 -16.83
C ILE A 423 9.74 -1.36 -16.62
N SER A 424 10.45 -2.39 -17.07
CA SER A 424 11.91 -2.41 -17.03
C SER A 424 12.51 -1.97 -18.36
N VAL A 425 13.45 -1.04 -18.33
CA VAL A 425 14.18 -0.57 -19.52
C VAL A 425 15.65 -0.92 -19.38
N HIS A 426 16.18 -1.68 -20.34
CA HIS A 426 17.56 -2.16 -20.35
C HIS A 426 18.33 -1.44 -21.46
N VAL A 427 19.33 -0.64 -21.08
CA VAL A 427 20.04 0.26 -22.00
C VAL A 427 21.51 -0.15 -22.14
N GLY A 428 21.93 -0.35 -23.39
CA GLY A 428 23.29 -0.70 -23.79
C GLY A 428 23.71 -2.12 -23.38
N GLN A 429 24.90 -2.54 -23.83
CA GLN A 429 25.42 -3.89 -23.61
C GLN A 429 25.28 -4.40 -22.16
N ALA A 430 25.74 -3.62 -21.17
CA ALA A 430 25.69 -4.04 -19.77
C ALA A 430 24.25 -4.21 -19.27
N GLY A 431 23.37 -3.24 -19.57
CA GLY A 431 21.96 -3.28 -19.20
C GLY A 431 21.23 -4.46 -19.83
N VAL A 432 21.49 -4.74 -21.12
CA VAL A 432 20.89 -5.85 -21.86
C VAL A 432 21.34 -7.21 -21.33
N GLN A 433 22.64 -7.39 -21.09
CA GLN A 433 23.18 -8.67 -20.58
C GLN A 433 22.71 -8.96 -19.16
N MET A 434 22.69 -7.95 -18.29
CA MET A 434 22.11 -8.05 -16.95
C MET A 434 20.62 -8.36 -17.02
N GLY A 435 19.88 -7.62 -17.85
CA GLY A 435 18.45 -7.84 -18.08
C GLY A 435 18.13 -9.28 -18.49
N ASN A 436 18.90 -9.85 -19.42
CA ASN A 436 18.74 -11.23 -19.86
C ASN A 436 18.87 -12.23 -18.70
N THR A 437 19.87 -12.04 -17.82
CA THR A 437 20.03 -12.89 -16.62
C THR A 437 18.96 -12.65 -15.55
N CYS A 438 18.45 -11.43 -15.42
CA CYS A 438 17.34 -11.11 -14.51
C CYS A 438 16.04 -11.79 -14.96
N TRP A 439 15.70 -11.68 -16.25
CA TRP A 439 14.49 -12.29 -16.80
C TRP A 439 14.57 -13.82 -16.84
N GLU A 440 15.75 -14.41 -17.06
CA GLU A 440 15.97 -15.85 -16.85
C GLU A 440 15.62 -16.25 -15.41
N LEU A 441 16.12 -15.50 -14.42
CA LEU A 441 15.85 -15.77 -13.02
C LEU A 441 14.36 -15.59 -12.67
N TYR A 442 13.72 -14.52 -13.15
CA TYR A 442 12.28 -14.28 -12.94
C TYR A 442 11.43 -15.41 -13.53
N CYS A 443 11.77 -15.90 -14.73
CA CYS A 443 11.06 -17.03 -15.32
C CYS A 443 11.19 -18.30 -14.47
N LEU A 444 12.40 -18.60 -13.97
CA LEU A 444 12.62 -19.75 -13.09
C LEU A 444 11.89 -19.62 -11.75
N GLU A 445 11.85 -18.42 -11.21
CA GLU A 445 11.16 -18.08 -9.97
C GLU A 445 9.65 -18.27 -10.06
N HIS A 446 9.04 -17.86 -11.17
CA HIS A 446 7.61 -17.98 -11.41
C HIS A 446 7.21 -19.26 -12.16
N GLY A 447 8.15 -20.14 -12.51
CA GLY A 447 7.87 -21.37 -13.25
C GLY A 447 7.46 -21.16 -14.72
N ILE A 448 7.76 -20.00 -15.29
CA ILE A 448 7.50 -19.65 -16.69
C ILE A 448 8.58 -20.28 -17.58
N GLN A 449 8.16 -20.96 -18.63
CA GLN A 449 9.07 -21.59 -19.58
C GLN A 449 9.64 -20.56 -20.56
N PRO A 450 10.76 -20.88 -21.25
CA PRO A 450 11.38 -19.95 -22.19
C PRO A 450 10.51 -19.51 -23.39
N ASP A 451 9.43 -20.24 -23.68
CA ASP A 451 8.42 -19.89 -24.70
C ASP A 451 7.32 -18.95 -24.16
N GLY A 452 7.36 -18.61 -22.87
CA GLY A 452 6.37 -17.80 -22.16
C GLY A 452 5.15 -18.59 -21.68
N GLN A 453 5.12 -19.92 -21.88
CA GLN A 453 4.06 -20.77 -21.35
C GLN A 453 4.34 -21.13 -19.89
N MET A 454 3.29 -21.35 -19.11
CA MET A 454 3.40 -21.80 -17.73
C MET A 454 2.72 -23.18 -17.60
N PRO A 455 3.46 -24.30 -17.60
CA PRO A 455 2.91 -25.66 -17.56
C PRO A 455 2.21 -26.01 -16.26
N SER A 456 2.51 -25.29 -15.16
CA SER A 456 1.84 -25.45 -13.87
C SER A 456 0.48 -24.77 -13.87
N ASP A 457 -0.41 -25.25 -14.74
CA ASP A 457 -1.82 -24.94 -14.72
C ASP A 457 -2.48 -25.75 -13.58
N LYS A 458 -2.34 -25.26 -12.35
CA LYS A 458 -3.53 -25.20 -11.49
C LYS A 458 -4.25 -23.89 -11.83
N THR A 459 -4.87 -23.88 -13.00
CA THR A 459 -5.88 -22.95 -13.52
C THR A 459 -5.45 -21.49 -13.64
N ILE A 460 -5.63 -20.93 -14.84
CA ILE A 460 -6.01 -19.54 -15.09
C ILE A 460 -6.78 -18.98 -13.87
N GLY A 461 -6.14 -18.04 -13.14
CA GLY A 461 -6.66 -17.41 -11.92
C GLY A 461 -6.52 -18.20 -10.61
N GLY A 462 -5.51 -19.07 -10.47
CA GLY A 462 -5.34 -19.96 -9.31
C GLY A 462 -3.90 -20.13 -8.79
N GLY A 463 -2.94 -19.33 -9.25
CA GLY A 463 -1.56 -19.36 -8.75
C GLY A 463 -0.90 -17.99 -8.78
N ASP A 464 -0.67 -17.42 -7.58
CA ASP A 464 0.22 -16.27 -7.30
C ASP A 464 0.25 -15.23 -8.44
N ASP A 465 -0.87 -14.57 -8.76
CA ASP A 465 -0.95 -13.59 -9.86
C ASP A 465 -0.08 -12.34 -9.61
N SER A 466 0.69 -12.27 -8.52
CA SER A 466 1.58 -11.14 -8.19
C SER A 466 2.69 -10.90 -9.22
N PHE A 467 2.92 -11.83 -10.16
CA PHE A 467 3.88 -11.62 -11.26
C PHE A 467 3.28 -10.82 -12.43
N THR A 468 1.97 -10.55 -12.50
CA THR A 468 1.37 -9.70 -13.55
C THR A 468 1.91 -8.26 -13.52
N THR A 469 2.49 -7.86 -12.38
CA THR A 469 3.24 -6.62 -12.21
C THR A 469 4.39 -6.50 -13.20
N PHE A 470 5.06 -7.61 -13.54
CA PHE A 470 6.20 -7.68 -14.46
C PHE A 470 5.88 -8.38 -15.79
N PHE A 471 4.80 -9.16 -15.87
CA PHE A 471 4.39 -9.87 -17.08
C PHE A 471 3.00 -9.45 -17.56
N CYS A 472 2.82 -9.36 -18.87
CA CYS A 472 1.53 -9.20 -19.53
C CYS A 472 1.06 -10.55 -20.08
N GLU A 473 -0.16 -10.97 -19.75
CA GLU A 473 -0.75 -12.20 -20.29
C GLU A 473 -1.42 -11.91 -21.63
N THR A 474 -1.05 -12.68 -22.66
CA THR A 474 -1.74 -12.65 -23.96
C THR A 474 -2.91 -13.62 -23.96
N GLY A 475 -3.92 -13.40 -24.81
CA GLY A 475 -5.08 -14.29 -24.92
C GLY A 475 -4.79 -15.76 -25.33
N ALA A 476 -3.53 -16.10 -25.61
CA ALA A 476 -3.05 -17.46 -25.85
C ALA A 476 -2.39 -18.12 -24.62
N GLY A 477 -2.50 -17.51 -23.43
CA GLY A 477 -1.88 -17.98 -22.18
C GLY A 477 -0.37 -17.79 -22.11
N LYS A 478 0.20 -16.98 -23.02
CA LYS A 478 1.63 -16.65 -23.04
C LYS A 478 1.88 -15.39 -22.22
N HIS A 479 2.83 -15.47 -21.31
CA HIS A 479 3.29 -14.39 -20.45
C HIS A 479 4.47 -13.67 -21.11
N VAL A 480 4.30 -12.38 -21.39
CA VAL A 480 5.31 -11.54 -22.06
C VAL A 480 5.84 -10.51 -21.06
N PRO A 481 7.17 -10.42 -20.86
CA PRO A 481 7.77 -9.41 -20.00
C PRO A 481 7.38 -7.97 -20.36
N ARG A 482 7.12 -7.14 -19.35
CA ARG A 482 6.99 -5.67 -19.47
C ARG A 482 8.38 -5.03 -19.53
N ALA A 483 9.18 -5.46 -20.51
CA ALA A 483 10.56 -5.07 -20.68
C ALA A 483 10.81 -4.43 -22.04
N ILE A 484 11.74 -3.48 -22.09
CA ILE A 484 12.28 -2.92 -23.32
C ILE A 484 13.80 -3.04 -23.28
N PHE A 485 14.38 -3.56 -24.35
CA PHE A 485 15.84 -3.65 -24.52
C PHE A 485 16.24 -2.70 -25.64
N VAL A 486 17.18 -1.80 -25.34
CA VAL A 486 17.67 -0.80 -26.28
C VAL A 486 19.18 -0.85 -26.33
N ASP A 487 19.71 -0.95 -27.53
CA ASP A 487 21.13 -0.72 -27.79
C ASP A 487 21.30 -0.01 -29.13
N LEU A 488 22.34 0.81 -29.25
CA LEU A 488 22.66 1.53 -30.49
C LEU A 488 23.36 0.61 -31.51
N GLU A 489 23.86 -0.54 -31.05
CA GLU A 489 24.41 -1.62 -31.87
C GLU A 489 23.55 -2.90 -31.77
N PRO A 490 23.40 -3.69 -32.85
CA PRO A 490 22.56 -4.89 -32.82
C PRO A 490 23.16 -6.10 -32.08
N THR A 491 24.49 -6.18 -31.92
CA THR A 491 25.20 -7.42 -31.56
C THR A 491 24.64 -8.11 -30.31
N VAL A 492 24.47 -7.39 -29.21
CA VAL A 492 24.03 -7.97 -27.92
C VAL A 492 22.54 -8.30 -27.93
N ILE A 493 21.71 -7.51 -28.61
CA ILE A 493 20.28 -7.78 -28.73
C ILE A 493 20.02 -8.95 -29.68
N ASP A 494 20.85 -9.13 -30.72
CA ASP A 494 20.77 -10.29 -31.60
C ASP A 494 21.08 -11.60 -30.86
N GLU A 495 21.94 -11.58 -29.83
CA GLU A 495 22.11 -12.72 -28.93
C GLU A 495 20.81 -13.05 -28.17
N VAL A 496 20.04 -12.06 -27.74
CA VAL A 496 18.72 -12.27 -27.11
C VAL A 496 17.71 -12.83 -28.13
N ARG A 497 17.72 -12.32 -29.37
CA ARG A 497 16.86 -12.80 -30.47
C ARG A 497 17.20 -14.23 -30.91
N ALA A 498 18.45 -14.66 -30.75
CA ALA A 498 18.90 -16.01 -31.09
C ALA A 498 18.96 -16.96 -29.88
N GLY A 499 18.83 -16.43 -28.66
CA GLY A 499 19.00 -17.15 -27.40
C GLY A 499 17.85 -18.08 -27.04
N ILE A 500 17.96 -18.67 -25.84
CA ILE A 500 16.98 -19.62 -25.30
C ILE A 500 15.61 -18.96 -25.12
N TYR A 501 15.59 -17.72 -24.63
CA TYR A 501 14.39 -16.92 -24.37
C TYR A 501 13.91 -16.08 -25.57
N ARG A 502 14.35 -16.41 -26.80
CA ARG A 502 13.96 -15.67 -28.02
C ARG A 502 12.45 -15.56 -28.26
N GLN A 503 11.68 -16.50 -27.71
CA GLN A 503 10.23 -16.53 -27.84
C GLN A 503 9.53 -15.77 -26.72
N LEU A 504 10.22 -15.43 -25.63
CA LEU A 504 9.62 -14.78 -24.47
C LEU A 504 9.23 -13.32 -24.77
N PHE A 505 10.18 -12.54 -25.28
CA PHE A 505 10.01 -11.11 -25.56
C PHE A 505 9.23 -10.85 -26.86
N HIS A 506 8.50 -9.74 -26.90
CA HIS A 506 7.91 -9.28 -28.15
C HIS A 506 9.00 -8.68 -29.04
N PRO A 507 9.10 -9.00 -30.35
CA PRO A 507 10.19 -8.51 -31.20
C PRO A 507 10.31 -6.98 -31.26
N GLU A 508 9.19 -6.27 -31.08
CA GLU A 508 9.16 -4.81 -31.07
C GLU A 508 9.67 -4.17 -29.78
N GLN A 509 9.86 -4.96 -28.71
CA GLN A 509 10.50 -4.52 -27.46
C GLN A 509 12.05 -4.55 -27.56
N LEU A 510 12.59 -5.19 -28.60
CA LEU A 510 14.03 -5.35 -28.83
C LEU A 510 14.49 -4.35 -29.89
N ILE A 511 14.91 -3.17 -29.44
CA ILE A 511 15.21 -2.00 -30.29
C ILE A 511 16.72 -1.89 -30.48
N THR A 512 17.15 -1.87 -31.75
CA THR A 512 18.56 -1.84 -32.14
C THR A 512 18.83 -0.70 -33.11
N GLY A 513 19.90 0.05 -32.86
CA GLY A 513 20.48 0.98 -33.82
C GLY A 513 21.36 0.30 -34.87
N LYS A 514 22.07 1.12 -35.65
CA LYS A 514 23.03 0.68 -36.67
C LYS A 514 24.48 0.99 -36.31
N GLU A 515 24.69 2.04 -35.54
CA GLU A 515 26.01 2.54 -35.15
C GLU A 515 26.04 2.68 -33.64
N ASP A 516 27.15 2.27 -33.03
CA ASP A 516 27.32 2.37 -31.58
C ASP A 516 27.73 3.79 -31.15
N ALA A 517 27.68 4.02 -29.84
CA ALA A 517 28.19 5.25 -29.23
C ALA A 517 29.72 5.24 -29.06
N ALA A 518 30.43 4.15 -29.40
CA ALA A 518 31.89 4.04 -29.34
C ALA A 518 32.51 4.51 -28.01
N ASN A 519 31.88 4.18 -26.87
CA ASN A 519 32.25 4.63 -25.52
C ASN A 519 32.26 6.16 -25.32
N ASN A 520 31.49 6.91 -26.10
CA ASN A 520 31.38 8.36 -26.02
C ASN A 520 29.97 8.78 -25.59
N TYR A 521 29.85 9.41 -24.42
CA TYR A 521 28.60 9.98 -23.90
C TYR A 521 27.91 10.90 -24.93
N ALA A 522 28.65 11.78 -25.59
CA ALA A 522 28.10 12.77 -26.51
C ALA A 522 27.41 12.10 -27.72
N ARG A 523 27.94 10.96 -28.19
CA ARG A 523 27.27 10.17 -29.25
C ARG A 523 25.95 9.59 -28.77
N GLY A 524 25.95 9.03 -27.56
CA GLY A 524 24.77 8.44 -26.94
C GLY A 524 23.67 9.47 -26.64
N HIS A 525 24.04 10.70 -26.31
CA HIS A 525 23.10 11.75 -25.89
C HIS A 525 22.70 12.71 -27.04
N TYR A 526 23.66 13.21 -27.81
CA TYR A 526 23.45 14.33 -28.73
C TYR A 526 23.29 13.94 -30.20
N THR A 527 24.04 12.95 -30.71
CA THR A 527 24.03 12.60 -32.14
C THR A 527 23.22 11.34 -32.41
N ILE A 528 23.77 10.16 -32.12
CA ILE A 528 23.15 8.87 -32.45
C ILE A 528 21.89 8.61 -31.62
N GLY A 529 21.91 8.93 -30.32
CA GLY A 529 20.75 8.68 -29.45
C GLY A 529 19.48 9.40 -29.87
N LYS A 530 19.61 10.63 -30.41
CA LYS A 530 18.48 11.42 -30.89
C LYS A 530 17.76 10.79 -32.08
N GLU A 531 18.42 9.93 -32.85
CA GLU A 531 17.79 9.24 -33.97
C GLU A 531 16.83 8.12 -33.52
N ILE A 532 17.04 7.56 -32.33
CA ILE A 532 16.34 6.36 -31.84
C ILE A 532 15.38 6.67 -30.67
N ILE A 533 15.58 7.78 -29.95
CA ILE A 533 14.81 8.11 -28.75
C ILE A 533 13.29 8.12 -28.99
N ASP A 534 12.81 8.71 -30.08
CA ASP A 534 11.37 8.77 -30.39
C ASP A 534 10.77 7.37 -30.59
N GLN A 535 11.53 6.46 -31.21
CA GLN A 535 11.10 5.07 -31.39
C GLN A 535 11.01 4.36 -30.03
N VAL A 536 11.96 4.59 -29.14
CA VAL A 536 11.96 3.99 -27.79
C VAL A 536 10.79 4.50 -26.96
N LEU A 537 10.55 5.82 -26.97
CA LEU A 537 9.43 6.44 -26.25
C LEU A 537 8.06 5.95 -26.75
N ASP A 538 7.88 5.77 -28.07
CA ASP A 538 6.65 5.19 -28.62
C ASP A 538 6.41 3.76 -28.11
N ARG A 539 7.47 2.96 -27.95
CA ARG A 539 7.37 1.60 -27.39
C ARG A 539 7.09 1.61 -25.90
N ILE A 540 7.73 2.50 -25.13
CA ILE A 540 7.43 2.69 -23.71
C ILE A 540 5.97 3.08 -23.53
N ARG A 541 5.47 4.02 -24.33
CA ARG A 541 4.08 4.48 -24.29
C ARG A 541 3.10 3.34 -24.55
N LYS A 542 3.34 2.50 -25.57
CA LYS A 542 2.49 1.33 -25.84
C LYS A 542 2.44 0.33 -24.69
N LEU A 543 3.53 0.15 -23.94
CA LEU A 543 3.52 -0.70 -22.74
C LEU A 543 2.82 -0.02 -21.56
N ALA A 544 3.02 1.29 -21.40
CA ALA A 544 2.32 2.07 -20.38
C ALA A 544 0.81 2.07 -20.58
N ASP A 545 0.34 2.20 -21.83
CA ASP A 545 -1.08 2.12 -22.20
C ASP A 545 -1.71 0.73 -21.93
N GLN A 546 -0.89 -0.31 -21.80
CA GLN A 546 -1.31 -1.67 -21.42
C GLN A 546 -1.30 -1.90 -19.90
N CYS A 547 -0.91 -0.91 -19.10
CA CYS A 547 -0.92 -0.98 -17.64
C CYS A 547 -2.15 -0.27 -17.10
N THR A 548 -2.83 -0.85 -16.12
CA THR A 548 -3.94 -0.18 -15.42
C THR A 548 -3.41 0.80 -14.37
N GLY A 549 -2.30 0.46 -13.70
CA GLY A 549 -1.72 1.21 -12.59
C GLY A 549 -0.19 1.22 -12.62
N LEU A 550 0.40 1.77 -13.70
CA LEU A 550 1.86 1.90 -13.83
C LEU A 550 2.46 2.64 -12.62
N GLN A 551 3.29 1.95 -11.82
CA GLN A 551 4.00 2.55 -10.70
C GLN A 551 5.19 3.39 -11.18
N GLY A 552 5.98 2.84 -12.09
CA GLY A 552 7.27 3.43 -12.45
C GLY A 552 8.11 2.61 -13.41
N PHE A 553 9.35 3.06 -13.57
CA PHE A 553 10.35 2.50 -14.47
C PHE A 553 11.55 1.97 -13.68
N LEU A 554 12.04 0.79 -14.07
CA LEU A 554 13.31 0.23 -13.61
C LEU A 554 14.33 0.32 -14.74
N VAL A 555 15.32 1.19 -14.62
CA VAL A 555 16.30 1.49 -15.68
C VAL A 555 17.62 0.81 -15.37
N PHE A 556 18.08 -0.05 -16.27
CA PHE A 556 19.30 -0.84 -16.13
C PHE A 556 20.34 -0.36 -17.13
N HIS A 557 21.47 0.15 -16.65
CA HIS A 557 22.49 0.75 -17.50
C HIS A 557 23.90 0.72 -16.88
N SER A 558 24.91 1.14 -17.63
CA SER A 558 26.29 1.30 -17.14
C SER A 558 26.73 2.75 -17.21
N PHE A 559 27.49 3.21 -16.22
CA PHE A 559 28.11 4.54 -16.27
C PHE A 559 29.25 4.65 -17.29
N GLY A 560 29.98 3.55 -17.53
CA GLY A 560 31.18 3.57 -18.37
C GLY A 560 30.92 3.59 -19.89
N GLY A 561 29.84 2.94 -20.36
CA GLY A 561 29.55 2.78 -21.79
C GLY A 561 28.87 4.01 -22.41
N GLY A 562 29.17 4.32 -23.68
CA GLY A 562 28.61 5.51 -24.36
C GLY A 562 27.08 5.48 -24.49
N THR A 563 26.52 4.31 -24.82
CA THR A 563 25.07 4.09 -24.85
C THR A 563 24.49 4.11 -23.43
N GLY A 564 25.08 3.34 -22.51
CA GLY A 564 24.58 3.21 -21.14
C GLY A 564 24.61 4.52 -20.33
N SER A 565 25.50 5.44 -20.66
CA SER A 565 25.57 6.78 -20.07
C SER A 565 24.70 7.76 -20.85
N GLY A 566 25.12 8.11 -22.07
CA GLY A 566 24.51 9.17 -22.88
C GLY A 566 23.05 8.94 -23.25
N PHE A 567 22.71 7.74 -23.73
CA PHE A 567 21.33 7.45 -24.12
C PHE A 567 20.41 7.34 -22.90
N THR A 568 20.92 6.82 -21.78
CA THR A 568 20.15 6.76 -20.52
C THR A 568 19.83 8.15 -20.00
N SER A 569 20.80 9.07 -19.97
CA SER A 569 20.56 10.46 -19.58
C SER A 569 19.48 11.11 -20.45
N LEU A 570 19.58 10.95 -21.78
CA LEU A 570 18.56 11.45 -22.71
C LEU A 570 17.19 10.82 -22.46
N LEU A 571 17.14 9.53 -22.15
CA LEU A 571 15.90 8.82 -21.87
C LEU A 571 15.25 9.29 -20.56
N MET A 572 16.04 9.50 -19.51
CA MET A 572 15.58 9.93 -18.18
C MET A 572 14.98 11.34 -18.22
N GLU A 573 15.58 12.27 -18.98
CA GLU A 573 15.00 13.59 -19.26
C GLU A 573 13.60 13.47 -19.90
N ARG A 574 13.49 12.64 -20.94
CA ARG A 574 12.22 12.47 -21.69
C ARG A 574 11.16 11.75 -20.87
N LEU A 575 11.54 10.75 -20.08
CA LEU A 575 10.63 10.06 -19.16
C LEU A 575 10.14 11.00 -18.07
N SER A 576 10.96 11.92 -17.59
CA SER A 576 10.54 12.92 -16.59
C SER A 576 9.55 13.93 -17.17
N VAL A 577 9.67 14.27 -18.46
CA VAL A 577 8.71 15.13 -19.16
C VAL A 577 7.37 14.41 -19.38
N ASP A 578 7.39 13.19 -19.92
CA ASP A 578 6.16 12.45 -20.28
C ASP A 578 5.48 11.81 -19.05
N TYR A 579 6.24 11.42 -18.03
CA TYR A 579 5.79 10.65 -16.85
C TYR A 579 6.29 11.21 -15.52
N GLY A 580 6.29 12.54 -15.35
CA GLY A 580 6.90 13.21 -14.19
C GLY A 580 6.41 12.77 -12.79
N LYS A 581 5.19 12.22 -12.66
CA LYS A 581 4.66 11.69 -11.39
C LYS A 581 5.04 10.23 -11.09
N LYS A 582 5.73 9.53 -12.01
CA LYS A 582 6.04 8.10 -11.89
C LYS A 582 7.45 7.90 -11.35
N SER A 583 7.64 6.94 -10.46
CA SER A 583 8.94 6.64 -9.87
C SER A 583 9.91 6.05 -10.90
N LYS A 584 11.18 6.41 -10.83
CA LYS A 584 12.25 5.96 -11.73
C LYS A 584 13.41 5.48 -10.87
N LEU A 585 13.63 4.16 -10.87
CA LEU A 585 14.74 3.53 -10.16
C LEU A 585 15.81 3.09 -11.14
N GLU A 586 17.07 3.30 -10.77
CA GLU A 586 18.22 2.91 -11.59
C GLU A 586 18.99 1.75 -10.97
N PHE A 587 19.46 0.84 -11.82
CA PHE A 587 20.48 -0.16 -11.50
C PHE A 587 21.71 0.14 -12.36
N SER A 588 22.65 0.85 -11.76
CA SER A 588 23.76 1.47 -12.47
C SER A 588 25.06 0.73 -12.19
N ILE A 589 25.67 0.20 -13.26
CA ILE A 589 26.96 -0.48 -13.16
C ILE A 589 28.08 0.56 -13.07
N TYR A 590 28.74 0.60 -11.91
CA TYR A 590 29.88 1.45 -11.62
C TYR A 590 31.17 0.87 -12.24
N PRO A 591 32.00 1.71 -12.89
CA PRO A 591 33.17 1.26 -13.65
C PRO A 591 34.31 0.78 -12.73
N ALA A 592 34.97 -0.30 -13.13
CA ALA A 592 36.10 -0.88 -12.41
C ALA A 592 37.33 -1.01 -13.32
N PRO A 593 38.51 -0.48 -12.95
CA PRO A 593 39.69 -0.46 -13.82
C PRO A 593 40.24 -1.86 -14.17
N GLN A 594 39.90 -2.90 -13.41
CA GLN A 594 40.35 -4.28 -13.67
C GLN A 594 39.53 -4.98 -14.78
N VAL A 595 38.28 -4.54 -14.98
CA VAL A 595 37.32 -5.13 -15.94
C VAL A 595 36.94 -4.12 -17.04
N SER A 596 37.39 -2.86 -16.90
CA SER A 596 37.15 -1.77 -17.82
C SER A 596 37.81 -2.02 -19.18
N THR A 597 37.04 -1.81 -20.24
CA THR A 597 37.52 -1.84 -21.63
C THR A 597 37.75 -0.44 -22.20
N ALA A 598 37.29 0.61 -21.51
CA ALA A 598 37.31 1.98 -22.02
C ALA A 598 38.07 2.94 -21.09
N VAL A 599 39.00 3.70 -21.68
CA VAL A 599 39.83 4.69 -20.94
C VAL A 599 39.00 5.89 -20.48
N VAL A 600 37.93 6.23 -21.21
CA VAL A 600 37.11 7.43 -20.99
C VAL A 600 35.91 7.21 -20.07
N GLU A 601 35.81 6.05 -19.41
CA GLU A 601 34.72 5.75 -18.46
C GLU A 601 34.52 6.82 -17.37
N PRO A 602 35.57 7.44 -16.79
CA PRO A 602 35.36 8.50 -15.82
C PRO A 602 34.61 9.72 -16.39
N TYR A 603 34.83 10.09 -17.64
CA TYR A 603 34.07 11.18 -18.27
C TYR A 603 32.60 10.80 -18.43
N ASN A 604 32.33 9.62 -18.99
CA ASN A 604 30.95 9.17 -19.20
C ASN A 604 30.18 9.08 -17.87
N SER A 605 30.85 8.63 -16.81
CA SER A 605 30.23 8.45 -15.49
C SER A 605 29.88 9.77 -14.81
N ILE A 606 30.73 10.79 -14.89
CA ILE A 606 30.43 12.13 -14.34
C ILE A 606 29.29 12.77 -15.13
N LEU A 607 29.34 12.74 -16.46
CA LEU A 607 28.34 13.37 -17.32
C LEU A 607 26.95 12.73 -17.16
N THR A 608 26.88 11.40 -17.09
CA THR A 608 25.60 10.72 -16.87
C THR A 608 25.06 10.97 -15.48
N THR A 609 25.89 10.93 -14.45
CA THR A 609 25.44 11.18 -13.06
C THR A 609 24.88 12.59 -12.94
N HIS A 610 25.58 13.60 -13.45
CA HIS A 610 25.13 14.99 -13.44
C HIS A 610 23.74 15.16 -14.07
N THR A 611 23.53 14.58 -15.25
CA THR A 611 22.27 14.72 -16.00
C THR A 611 21.13 13.87 -15.44
N THR A 612 21.41 12.70 -14.86
CA THR A 612 20.37 11.84 -14.28
C THR A 612 20.01 12.22 -12.85
N LEU A 613 20.83 13.02 -12.14
CA LEU A 613 20.64 13.35 -10.73
C LEU A 613 19.29 14.02 -10.43
N GLU A 614 18.78 14.87 -11.34
CA GLU A 614 17.47 15.53 -11.16
C GLU A 614 16.29 14.66 -11.60
N HIS A 615 16.58 13.55 -12.29
CA HIS A 615 15.58 12.72 -12.95
C HIS A 615 15.45 11.33 -12.33
N SER A 616 16.39 10.89 -11.49
CA SER A 616 16.34 9.61 -10.81
C SER A 616 15.76 9.77 -9.40
N ASP A 617 14.82 8.89 -9.02
CA ASP A 617 14.26 8.91 -7.66
C ASP A 617 15.13 8.11 -6.69
N CYS A 618 15.78 7.05 -7.16
CA CYS A 618 16.78 6.27 -6.41
C CYS A 618 17.62 5.38 -7.34
N ALA A 619 18.93 5.39 -7.14
CA ALA A 619 19.90 4.69 -7.98
C ALA A 619 20.73 3.68 -7.16
N PHE A 620 20.57 2.40 -7.46
CA PHE A 620 21.37 1.33 -6.88
C PHE A 620 22.67 1.15 -7.65
N MET A 621 23.78 1.58 -7.03
CA MET A 621 25.10 1.42 -7.63
C MET A 621 25.64 0.01 -7.42
N VAL A 622 26.26 -0.52 -8.47
CA VAL A 622 26.80 -1.88 -8.51
C VAL A 622 28.23 -1.82 -9.06
N ASP A 623 29.23 -1.99 -8.20
CA ASP A 623 30.65 -1.94 -8.55
C ASP A 623 31.15 -3.29 -9.06
N ASN A 624 31.62 -3.29 -10.31
CA ASN A 624 32.21 -4.46 -10.94
C ASN A 624 33.42 -5.00 -10.16
N GLU A 625 34.22 -4.17 -9.50
CA GLU A 625 35.39 -4.62 -8.72
C GLU A 625 34.95 -5.37 -7.47
N ALA A 626 33.95 -4.85 -6.76
CA ALA A 626 33.43 -5.47 -5.54
C ALA A 626 32.82 -6.85 -5.83
N ILE A 627 32.03 -6.96 -6.90
CA ILE A 627 31.42 -8.23 -7.33
C ILE A 627 32.49 -9.22 -7.79
N TYR A 628 33.52 -8.75 -8.51
CA TYR A 628 34.64 -9.58 -8.93
C TYR A 628 35.36 -10.19 -7.72
N ASP A 629 35.64 -9.37 -6.70
CA ASP A 629 36.26 -9.81 -5.45
C ASP A 629 35.38 -10.81 -4.68
N ILE A 630 34.07 -10.58 -4.62
CA ILE A 630 33.11 -11.52 -3.99
C ILE A 630 33.10 -12.85 -4.73
N CYS A 631 33.02 -12.86 -6.06
CA CYS A 631 33.04 -14.09 -6.86
C CYS A 631 34.34 -14.87 -6.66
N ARG A 632 35.48 -14.17 -6.59
CA ARG A 632 36.77 -14.82 -6.39
C ARG A 632 36.94 -15.39 -4.98
N ARG A 633 36.48 -14.68 -3.96
CA ARG A 633 36.66 -15.05 -2.55
C ARG A 633 35.64 -16.07 -2.07
N ASN A 634 34.37 -15.88 -2.40
CA ASN A 634 33.27 -16.66 -1.84
C ASN A 634 32.84 -17.81 -2.74
N LEU A 635 32.94 -17.65 -4.07
CA LEU A 635 32.58 -18.68 -5.05
C LEU A 635 33.79 -19.50 -5.53
N ASP A 636 35.00 -19.16 -5.08
CA ASP A 636 36.28 -19.78 -5.46
C ASP A 636 36.56 -19.74 -6.98
N ILE A 637 36.05 -18.73 -7.69
CA ILE A 637 36.26 -18.56 -9.13
C ILE A 637 37.55 -17.75 -9.36
N GLU A 638 38.60 -18.37 -9.92
CA GLU A 638 39.88 -17.68 -10.13
C GLU A 638 39.78 -16.46 -11.07
N ARG A 639 38.95 -16.56 -12.12
CA ARG A 639 38.73 -15.51 -13.13
C ARG A 639 37.24 -15.37 -13.45
N PRO A 640 36.48 -14.59 -12.66
CA PRO A 640 35.08 -14.31 -12.92
C PRO A 640 34.86 -13.71 -14.32
N THR A 641 33.85 -14.20 -15.03
CA THR A 641 33.38 -13.67 -16.32
C THR A 641 32.14 -12.79 -16.13
N TYR A 642 31.74 -12.00 -17.13
CA TYR A 642 30.48 -11.22 -17.07
C TYR A 642 29.26 -12.10 -16.78
N THR A 643 29.23 -13.35 -17.24
CA THR A 643 28.15 -14.29 -16.89
C THR A 643 28.10 -14.57 -15.39
N ASN A 644 29.25 -14.73 -14.73
CA ASN A 644 29.31 -14.94 -13.28
C ASN A 644 28.88 -13.68 -12.53
N LEU A 645 29.38 -12.51 -12.94
CA LEU A 645 29.02 -11.22 -12.35
C LEU A 645 27.51 -10.96 -12.48
N ASN A 646 26.97 -11.08 -13.69
CA ASN A 646 25.56 -10.82 -13.97
C ASN A 646 24.62 -11.78 -13.23
N ARG A 647 25.02 -13.03 -12.99
CA ARG A 647 24.24 -13.97 -12.15
C ARG A 647 24.19 -13.57 -10.68
N LEU A 648 25.26 -12.98 -10.15
CA LEU A 648 25.23 -12.44 -8.78
C LEU A 648 24.39 -11.16 -8.73
N ILE A 649 24.53 -10.29 -9.73
CA ILE A 649 23.71 -9.07 -9.84
C ILE A 649 22.22 -9.42 -9.95
N SER A 650 21.85 -10.40 -10.77
CA SER A 650 20.45 -10.79 -10.95
C SER A 650 19.82 -11.32 -9.67
N GLN A 651 20.57 -11.98 -8.79
CA GLN A 651 20.08 -12.40 -7.47
C GLN A 651 19.78 -11.22 -6.54
N ILE A 652 20.60 -10.18 -6.61
CA ILE A 652 20.41 -8.96 -5.82
C ILE A 652 19.21 -8.19 -6.35
N VAL A 653 19.17 -7.94 -7.67
CA VAL A 653 18.03 -7.29 -8.34
C VAL A 653 16.75 -8.07 -8.04
N SER A 654 16.77 -9.40 -8.12
CA SER A 654 15.64 -10.25 -7.77
C SER A 654 15.20 -10.08 -6.32
N SER A 655 16.14 -9.93 -5.38
CA SER A 655 15.83 -9.71 -3.97
C SER A 655 15.25 -8.32 -3.70
N ILE A 656 15.68 -7.31 -4.45
CA ILE A 656 15.16 -5.94 -4.37
C ILE A 656 13.74 -5.88 -4.96
N THR A 657 13.51 -6.50 -6.13
CA THR A 657 12.20 -6.52 -6.79
C THR A 657 11.26 -7.60 -6.27
N ALA A 658 11.72 -8.45 -5.34
CA ALA A 658 10.92 -9.55 -4.81
C ALA A 658 9.63 -9.05 -4.15
N SER A 659 9.66 -7.91 -3.46
CA SER A 659 8.46 -7.33 -2.83
C SER A 659 7.42 -6.85 -3.83
N LEU A 660 7.79 -6.65 -5.10
CA LEU A 660 6.89 -6.22 -6.18
C LEU A 660 6.32 -7.42 -6.95
N ARG A 661 7.04 -8.55 -6.97
CA ARG A 661 6.72 -9.75 -7.77
C ARG A 661 6.09 -10.86 -6.97
N PHE A 662 6.33 -10.87 -5.68
CA PHE A 662 5.88 -11.90 -4.75
C PHE A 662 5.27 -11.25 -3.53
N ASP A 663 4.36 -11.98 -2.92
CA ASP A 663 3.85 -11.58 -1.63
C ASP A 663 4.85 -11.82 -0.48
N GLY A 664 4.78 -10.96 0.52
CA GLY A 664 5.59 -10.93 1.72
C GLY A 664 4.81 -10.32 2.89
N ALA A 665 5.24 -10.64 4.12
CA ALA A 665 4.59 -10.13 5.34
C ALA A 665 4.72 -8.60 5.51
N LEU A 666 5.68 -7.99 4.81
CA LEU A 666 5.85 -6.55 4.69
C LEU A 666 6.39 -6.26 3.29
N ASN A 667 5.51 -5.88 2.37
CA ASN A 667 5.88 -5.52 1.00
C ASN A 667 6.30 -4.05 0.95
N VAL A 668 7.31 -3.76 0.13
CA VAL A 668 7.85 -2.42 -0.11
C VAL A 668 7.58 -2.06 -1.57
N ASP A 669 6.82 -1.01 -1.81
CA ASP A 669 6.54 -0.45 -3.15
C ASP A 669 7.70 0.39 -3.70
N LEU A 670 7.67 0.70 -5.01
CA LEU A 670 8.65 1.61 -5.64
C LEU A 670 8.73 2.98 -4.94
N THR A 671 7.59 3.58 -4.62
CA THR A 671 7.53 4.86 -3.90
C THR A 671 8.06 4.72 -2.47
N GLU A 672 7.85 3.58 -1.84
CA GLU A 672 8.37 3.32 -0.51
C GLU A 672 9.89 3.15 -0.48
N PHE A 673 10.54 2.69 -1.57
CA PHE A 673 12.00 2.73 -1.64
C PHE A 673 12.53 4.16 -1.52
N GLN A 674 11.90 5.11 -2.21
CA GLN A 674 12.25 6.53 -2.11
C GLN A 674 12.01 7.04 -0.69
N THR A 675 10.80 6.88 -0.15
CA THR A 675 10.46 7.39 1.19
C THR A 675 11.31 6.77 2.31
N ASN A 676 11.70 5.49 2.18
CA ASN A 676 12.44 4.79 3.23
C ASN A 676 13.96 4.93 3.11
N LEU A 677 14.52 5.08 1.90
CA LEU A 677 15.97 5.10 1.69
C LEU A 677 16.53 6.48 1.34
N VAL A 678 15.71 7.41 0.83
CA VAL A 678 16.17 8.70 0.29
C VAL A 678 15.66 9.85 1.17
N PRO A 679 16.45 10.29 2.17
CA PRO A 679 16.05 11.40 3.04
C PRO A 679 16.11 12.76 2.33
N TYR A 680 17.06 12.92 1.40
CA TYR A 680 17.26 14.12 0.61
C TYR A 680 17.28 13.77 -0.88
N PRO A 681 16.61 14.54 -1.75
CA PRO A 681 16.50 14.20 -3.17
C PRO A 681 17.83 13.97 -3.90
N ARG A 682 18.91 14.68 -3.57
CA ARG A 682 20.23 14.50 -4.20
C ARG A 682 21.00 13.27 -3.65
N ILE A 683 20.65 12.81 -2.44
CA ILE A 683 21.33 11.72 -1.73
C ILE A 683 20.54 10.42 -1.90
N HIS A 684 20.40 9.99 -3.16
CA HIS A 684 19.53 8.89 -3.55
C HIS A 684 20.28 7.63 -4.01
N PHE A 685 21.51 7.42 -3.50
CA PHE A 685 22.38 6.29 -3.89
C PHE A 685 22.55 5.25 -2.76
N PRO A 686 21.56 4.35 -2.53
CA PRO A 686 21.73 3.28 -1.56
C PRO A 686 22.78 2.26 -1.98
N LEU A 687 23.55 1.80 -0.99
CA LEU A 687 24.44 0.66 -1.11
C LEU A 687 23.65 -0.64 -0.99
N ALA A 688 23.81 -1.55 -1.95
CA ALA A 688 23.32 -2.92 -1.84
C ALA A 688 24.37 -3.84 -1.21
N THR A 689 23.93 -4.74 -0.34
CA THR A 689 24.75 -5.82 0.24
C THR A 689 23.93 -7.11 0.29
N TYR A 690 24.51 -8.23 -0.11
CA TYR A 690 23.78 -9.51 -0.18
C TYR A 690 24.48 -10.60 0.62
N ALA A 691 23.70 -11.35 1.39
CA ALA A 691 24.19 -12.49 2.14
C ALA A 691 23.14 -13.61 2.23
N PRO A 692 23.53 -14.89 2.20
CA PRO A 692 24.90 -15.36 2.03
C PRO A 692 25.28 -15.57 0.56
N VAL A 693 26.57 -15.44 0.24
CA VAL A 693 27.14 -15.81 -1.06
C VAL A 693 28.01 -17.05 -0.85
N ILE A 694 27.52 -18.21 -1.27
CA ILE A 694 28.17 -19.52 -1.04
C ILE A 694 28.28 -20.29 -2.36
N SER A 695 29.44 -20.87 -2.62
CA SER A 695 29.67 -21.78 -3.75
C SER A 695 28.79 -23.02 -3.68
N ALA A 696 28.28 -23.49 -4.82
CA ALA A 696 27.53 -24.74 -4.94
C ALA A 696 28.25 -25.96 -4.33
N GLU A 697 29.58 -25.96 -4.28
CA GLU A 697 30.39 -27.05 -3.70
C GLU A 697 30.40 -27.05 -2.16
N LYS A 698 30.26 -25.87 -1.53
CA LYS A 698 30.35 -25.68 -0.06
C LYS A 698 28.98 -25.79 0.65
N ALA A 699 27.90 -25.94 -0.11
CA ALA A 699 26.51 -25.88 0.36
C ALA A 699 26.14 -26.87 1.49
N TYR A 700 26.81 -28.03 1.58
CA TYR A 700 26.43 -29.10 2.51
C TYR A 700 26.92 -28.88 3.95
N HIS A 701 27.83 -27.93 4.18
CA HIS A 701 28.54 -27.81 5.45
C HIS A 701 27.99 -26.71 6.38
N GLU A 702 27.23 -25.74 5.88
CA GLU A 702 26.84 -24.55 6.65
C GLU A 702 25.37 -24.19 6.42
N GLN A 703 24.53 -24.38 7.44
CA GLN A 703 23.20 -23.75 7.50
C GLN A 703 23.32 -22.48 8.35
N LEU A 704 23.30 -21.33 7.69
CA LEU A 704 23.42 -20.04 8.37
C LEU A 704 22.08 -19.63 9.00
N SER A 705 22.14 -19.19 10.24
CA SER A 705 21.01 -18.61 10.98
C SER A 705 20.67 -17.20 10.49
N VAL A 706 19.48 -16.70 10.87
CA VAL A 706 19.08 -15.31 10.55
C VAL A 706 20.10 -14.32 11.10
N ALA A 707 20.55 -14.51 12.34
CA ALA A 707 21.53 -13.62 12.96
C ALA A 707 22.88 -13.60 12.23
N GLU A 708 23.36 -14.74 11.72
CA GLU A 708 24.63 -14.82 10.98
C GLU A 708 24.53 -14.07 9.64
N ILE A 709 23.49 -14.33 8.85
CA ILE A 709 23.32 -13.64 7.56
C ILE A 709 23.11 -12.13 7.74
N THR A 710 22.38 -11.70 8.79
CA THR A 710 22.22 -10.27 9.11
C THR A 710 23.56 -9.63 9.49
N ASN A 711 24.41 -10.32 10.25
CA ASN A 711 25.74 -9.83 10.59
C ASN A 711 26.63 -9.71 9.35
N SER A 712 26.57 -10.67 8.43
CA SER A 712 27.32 -10.64 7.17
C SER A 712 26.95 -9.47 6.27
N CYS A 713 25.74 -8.92 6.35
CA CYS A 713 25.37 -7.69 5.63
C CYS A 713 26.14 -6.45 6.11
N PHE A 714 26.66 -6.43 7.33
CA PHE A 714 27.46 -5.30 7.83
C PHE A 714 28.97 -5.51 7.66
N GLU A 715 29.38 -6.59 6.98
CA GLU A 715 30.77 -6.82 6.63
C GLU A 715 31.10 -6.15 5.29
N PRO A 716 32.12 -5.26 5.23
CA PRO A 716 32.52 -4.59 3.98
C PRO A 716 32.87 -5.57 2.85
N ALA A 717 33.24 -6.80 3.22
CA ALA A 717 33.57 -7.87 2.30
C ALA A 717 32.43 -8.30 1.37
N ASN A 718 31.16 -8.09 1.76
CA ASN A 718 29.97 -8.54 1.03
C ASN A 718 29.25 -7.39 0.31
N GLN A 719 29.78 -6.17 0.37
CA GLN A 719 29.16 -4.97 -0.20
C GLN A 719 29.34 -4.91 -1.70
N MET A 720 28.33 -4.37 -2.39
CA MET A 720 28.34 -4.27 -3.86
C MET A 720 29.05 -3.02 -4.36
N VAL A 721 29.46 -2.11 -3.49
CA VAL A 721 30.33 -0.98 -3.82
C VAL A 721 31.48 -0.97 -2.85
N LYS A 722 32.68 -0.71 -3.36
CA LYS A 722 33.89 -0.66 -2.55
C LYS A 722 33.97 0.67 -1.79
N CYS A 723 33.49 0.70 -0.56
CA CYS A 723 33.70 1.78 0.40
C CYS A 723 33.85 1.19 1.80
N ASP A 724 34.37 1.95 2.76
CA ASP A 724 34.35 1.54 4.18
C ASP A 724 33.21 2.26 4.92
N PRO A 725 32.10 1.57 5.23
CA PRO A 725 30.97 2.17 5.97
C PRO A 725 31.33 2.66 7.36
N ARG A 726 32.47 2.23 7.92
CA ARG A 726 32.93 2.65 9.24
C ARG A 726 33.44 4.09 9.24
N HIS A 727 33.78 4.63 8.07
CA HIS A 727 34.14 6.04 7.90
C HIS A 727 32.93 6.93 7.60
N GLY A 728 31.73 6.36 7.48
CA GLY A 728 30.51 7.09 7.22
C GLY A 728 29.45 6.86 8.30
N LYS A 729 28.31 7.50 8.11
CA LYS A 729 27.10 7.32 8.93
C LYS A 729 25.99 6.72 8.07
N TYR A 730 25.13 5.92 8.67
CA TYR A 730 23.94 5.39 8.05
C TYR A 730 22.78 6.38 8.21
N MET A 731 22.14 6.72 7.11
CA MET A 731 20.90 7.52 7.10
C MET A 731 19.66 6.62 7.16
N ALA A 732 19.70 5.52 6.41
CA ALA A 732 18.62 4.55 6.32
C ALA A 732 19.16 3.14 6.04
N CYS A 733 18.47 2.12 6.54
CA CYS A 733 18.80 0.72 6.32
C CYS A 733 17.52 -0.10 6.14
N CYS A 734 17.39 -0.79 5.02
CA CYS A 734 16.31 -1.73 4.75
C CYS A 734 16.90 -3.15 4.59
N LEU A 735 16.34 -4.11 5.31
CA LEU A 735 16.73 -5.52 5.27
C LEU A 735 15.61 -6.33 4.61
N LEU A 736 15.85 -6.81 3.40
CA LEU A 736 14.92 -7.60 2.61
C LEU A 736 15.27 -9.09 2.74
N TYR A 737 14.59 -9.80 3.62
CA TYR A 737 14.77 -11.22 3.86
C TYR A 737 13.95 -12.06 2.87
N ARG A 738 14.51 -13.20 2.45
CA ARG A 738 13.85 -14.20 1.62
C ARG A 738 14.02 -15.60 2.20
N GLY A 739 12.96 -16.41 2.15
CA GLY A 739 12.93 -17.82 2.53
C GLY A 739 12.45 -18.09 3.95
N ASP A 740 12.97 -19.14 4.57
CA ASP A 740 12.58 -19.59 5.92
C ASP A 740 13.13 -18.63 7.00
N VAL A 741 12.41 -17.54 7.23
CA VAL A 741 12.78 -16.46 8.15
C VAL A 741 11.65 -16.15 9.12
N VAL A 742 11.94 -16.24 10.41
CA VAL A 742 10.99 -15.94 11.49
C VAL A 742 11.13 -14.47 11.91
N PRO A 743 10.05 -13.66 11.90
CA PRO A 743 10.12 -12.23 12.26
C PRO A 743 10.73 -11.94 13.64
N LYS A 744 10.52 -12.84 14.60
CA LYS A 744 11.13 -12.75 15.95
C LYS A 744 12.66 -12.78 15.90
N ASP A 745 13.23 -13.66 15.07
CA ASP A 745 14.68 -13.82 14.96
C ASP A 745 15.31 -12.62 14.26
N VAL A 746 14.60 -12.03 13.29
CA VAL A 746 15.01 -10.77 12.64
C VAL A 746 15.08 -9.64 13.65
N ASN A 747 14.05 -9.46 14.48
CA ASN A 747 14.04 -8.43 15.52
C ASN A 747 15.17 -8.61 16.54
N ALA A 748 15.48 -9.86 16.93
CA ALA A 748 16.60 -10.17 17.81
C ALA A 748 17.96 -9.89 17.16
N ALA A 749 18.11 -10.21 15.87
CA ALA A 749 19.32 -9.92 15.10
C ALA A 749 19.56 -8.40 14.99
N ILE A 750 18.52 -7.63 14.63
CA ILE A 750 18.60 -6.16 14.54
C ILE A 750 18.90 -5.53 15.90
N ALA A 751 18.29 -6.02 16.98
CA ALA A 751 18.60 -5.54 18.33
C ALA A 751 20.09 -5.74 18.66
N THR A 752 20.68 -6.86 18.24
CA THR A 752 22.12 -7.13 18.41
C THR A 752 22.97 -6.19 17.58
N ILE A 753 22.61 -5.97 16.31
CA ILE A 753 23.29 -5.02 15.41
C ILE A 753 23.31 -3.61 15.99
N LYS A 754 22.19 -3.13 16.53
CA LYS A 754 22.08 -1.80 17.15
C LYS A 754 23.00 -1.59 18.35
N THR A 755 23.46 -2.66 19.01
CA THR A 755 24.42 -2.54 20.13
C THR A 755 25.88 -2.39 19.69
N LYS A 756 26.17 -2.63 18.40
CA LYS A 756 27.55 -2.56 17.88
C LYS A 756 27.97 -1.12 17.65
N ARG A 757 29.03 -0.69 18.33
CA ARG A 757 29.61 0.67 18.21
C ARG A 757 30.15 1.01 16.81
N SER A 758 30.42 0.00 15.98
CA SER A 758 30.94 0.18 14.62
C SER A 758 29.87 0.60 13.61
N ILE A 759 28.60 0.63 14.01
CA ILE A 759 27.47 0.99 13.14
C ILE A 759 26.88 2.26 13.72
N GLN A 760 27.16 3.38 13.06
CA GLN A 760 26.72 4.70 13.48
C GLN A 760 25.62 5.18 12.54
N PHE A 761 24.50 5.60 13.12
CA PHE A 761 23.44 6.29 12.39
C PHE A 761 23.61 7.80 12.59
N VAL A 762 23.08 8.57 11.64
CA VAL A 762 22.90 10.02 11.83
C VAL A 762 21.98 10.30 13.03
N ASP A 763 22.24 11.40 13.72
CA ASP A 763 21.57 11.81 14.96
C ASP A 763 20.05 12.00 14.81
N TRP A 764 19.61 12.53 13.67
CA TRP A 764 18.20 12.75 13.34
C TRP A 764 17.45 11.47 12.91
N CYS A 765 18.14 10.33 12.73
CA CYS A 765 17.52 9.04 12.38
C CYS A 765 17.94 7.87 13.30
N PRO A 766 17.56 7.88 14.60
CA PRO A 766 17.99 6.86 15.56
C PRO A 766 17.30 5.48 15.39
N THR A 767 16.27 5.37 14.54
CA THR A 767 15.47 4.13 14.34
C THR A 767 15.41 3.63 12.89
N GLY A 768 16.45 3.91 12.09
CA GLY A 768 16.47 3.72 10.62
C GLY A 768 16.49 2.29 10.06
N PHE A 769 15.94 1.27 10.74
CA PHE A 769 15.81 -0.09 10.19
C PHE A 769 14.40 -0.38 9.68
N LYS A 770 14.29 -0.72 8.41
CA LYS A 770 13.09 -1.26 7.76
C LYS A 770 13.31 -2.74 7.41
N VAL A 771 12.26 -3.54 7.46
CA VAL A 771 12.37 -5.01 7.34
C VAL A 771 11.32 -5.54 6.39
N GLY A 772 11.72 -6.05 5.22
CA GLY A 772 10.86 -6.84 4.33
C GLY A 772 11.10 -8.33 4.55
N ILE A 773 10.04 -9.14 4.56
CA ILE A 773 10.16 -10.61 4.65
C ILE A 773 9.28 -11.26 3.60
N ASN A 774 9.92 -11.99 2.68
CA ASN A 774 9.27 -12.85 1.71
C ASN A 774 9.57 -14.32 2.05
N TYR A 775 8.54 -15.15 2.15
CA TYR A 775 8.67 -16.55 2.57
C TYR A 775 9.15 -17.49 1.45
N GLN A 776 9.18 -17.03 0.21
CA GLN A 776 9.71 -17.83 -0.89
C GLN A 776 11.25 -17.92 -0.82
N PRO A 777 11.81 -19.14 -0.85
CA PRO A 777 13.25 -19.31 -0.82
C PRO A 777 13.90 -18.73 -2.09
N PRO A 778 15.14 -18.20 -2.00
CA PRO A 778 15.88 -17.75 -3.18
C PRO A 778 16.04 -18.87 -4.21
N THR A 779 15.68 -18.57 -5.46
CA THR A 779 15.88 -19.50 -6.58
C THR A 779 17.26 -19.29 -7.18
N VAL A 780 17.93 -20.38 -7.56
CA VAL A 780 19.22 -20.32 -8.25
C VAL A 780 19.09 -20.84 -9.68
N VAL A 781 19.82 -20.23 -10.60
CA VAL A 781 19.85 -20.64 -12.01
C VAL A 781 20.51 -22.03 -12.12
N PRO A 782 19.91 -22.99 -12.85
CA PRO A 782 20.55 -24.28 -13.11
C PRO A 782 21.92 -24.11 -13.79
N GLY A 783 22.96 -24.75 -13.24
CA GLY A 783 24.35 -24.56 -13.71
C GLY A 783 24.95 -23.19 -13.33
N GLY A 784 24.35 -22.51 -12.36
CA GLY A 784 24.91 -21.34 -11.68
C GLY A 784 25.95 -21.71 -10.62
N ASP A 785 26.71 -20.70 -10.21
CA ASP A 785 27.82 -20.86 -9.26
C ASP A 785 27.36 -20.84 -7.78
N LEU A 786 26.13 -20.36 -7.54
CA LEU A 786 25.54 -20.19 -6.21
C LEU A 786 24.86 -21.46 -5.70
N ALA A 787 25.07 -21.74 -4.42
CA ALA A 787 24.37 -22.80 -3.70
C ALA A 787 22.88 -22.48 -3.48
N LYS A 788 22.05 -23.53 -3.43
CA LYS A 788 20.68 -23.41 -2.94
C LYS A 788 20.70 -23.16 -1.43
N VAL A 789 20.13 -22.05 -1.00
CA VAL A 789 20.03 -21.66 0.41
C VAL A 789 18.57 -21.59 0.85
N GLN A 790 18.32 -21.90 2.13
CA GLN A 790 16.96 -21.83 2.70
C GLN A 790 16.53 -20.39 3.00
N ARG A 791 17.50 -19.49 3.18
CA ARG A 791 17.28 -18.09 3.53
C ARG A 791 18.40 -17.21 2.99
N ALA A 792 18.05 -15.99 2.61
CA ALA A 792 18.98 -14.93 2.24
C ALA A 792 18.45 -13.57 2.70
N VAL A 793 19.31 -12.57 2.66
CA VAL A 793 18.98 -11.19 2.98
C VAL A 793 19.72 -10.25 2.02
N CYS A 794 18.98 -9.30 1.47
CA CYS A 794 19.51 -8.17 0.75
C CYS A 794 19.35 -6.92 1.61
N MET A 795 20.46 -6.32 2.03
CA MET A 795 20.47 -5.05 2.74
C MET A 795 20.62 -3.91 1.73
N LEU A 796 19.73 -2.93 1.81
CA LEU A 796 19.84 -1.65 1.13
C LEU A 796 20.09 -0.59 2.18
N SER A 797 21.25 0.05 2.14
CA SER A 797 21.63 1.03 3.15
C SER A 797 22.11 2.31 2.50
N ASN A 798 21.48 3.44 2.83
CA ASN A 798 21.98 4.74 2.42
C ASN A 798 23.00 5.21 3.47
N THR A 799 24.25 5.36 3.03
CA THR A 799 25.39 5.71 3.90
C THR A 799 26.27 6.75 3.24
N THR A 800 26.79 7.69 4.04
CA THR A 800 27.69 8.74 3.55
C THR A 800 29.03 8.19 3.05
N ALA A 801 29.39 6.94 3.41
CA ALA A 801 30.62 6.30 2.94
C ALA A 801 30.67 6.11 1.41
N ILE A 802 29.53 6.17 0.72
CA ILE A 802 29.49 6.08 -0.74
C ILE A 802 30.19 7.25 -1.43
N ALA A 803 30.38 8.38 -0.73
CA ALA A 803 31.18 9.52 -1.18
C ALA A 803 32.63 9.13 -1.57
N GLU A 804 33.20 8.10 -0.92
CA GLU A 804 34.53 7.57 -1.31
C GLU A 804 34.55 7.04 -2.76
N ALA A 805 33.42 6.53 -3.26
CA ALA A 805 33.31 6.06 -4.64
C ALA A 805 33.27 7.23 -5.63
N TRP A 806 32.59 8.32 -5.27
CA TRP A 806 32.56 9.54 -6.07
C TRP A 806 33.93 10.22 -6.12
N ALA A 807 34.60 10.38 -4.98
CA ALA A 807 35.94 10.96 -4.89
C ALA A 807 36.98 10.24 -5.76
N ARG A 808 36.91 8.91 -5.84
CA ARG A 808 37.80 8.14 -6.74
C ARG A 808 37.53 8.39 -8.21
N LEU A 809 36.28 8.64 -8.57
CA LEU A 809 35.86 8.91 -9.94
C LEU A 809 36.25 10.33 -10.34
N ASP A 810 35.96 11.30 -9.48
CA ASP A 810 36.32 12.71 -9.60
C ASP A 810 37.83 12.88 -9.74
N HIS A 811 38.63 12.18 -8.93
CA HIS A 811 40.08 12.22 -9.04
C HIS A 811 40.58 11.74 -10.42
N LYS A 812 39.99 10.67 -10.98
CA LYS A 812 40.35 10.17 -12.32
C LYS A 812 39.92 11.15 -13.40
N PHE A 813 38.74 11.75 -13.25
CA PHE A 813 38.25 12.80 -14.14
C PHE A 813 39.24 13.98 -14.17
N ASP A 814 39.63 14.48 -13.01
CA ASP A 814 40.51 15.65 -12.87
C ASP A 814 41.87 15.42 -13.52
N LEU A 815 42.46 14.22 -13.35
CA LEU A 815 43.72 13.85 -13.98
C LEU A 815 43.67 13.90 -15.51
N MET A 816 42.57 13.43 -16.11
CA MET A 816 42.39 13.44 -17.57
C MET A 816 42.03 14.83 -18.08
N TYR A 817 41.12 15.52 -17.40
CA TYR A 817 40.59 16.81 -17.83
C TYR A 817 41.61 17.94 -17.70
N ALA A 818 42.51 17.87 -16.71
CA ALA A 818 43.64 18.79 -16.58
C ALA A 818 44.59 18.78 -17.80
N LYS A 819 44.60 17.70 -18.57
CA LYS A 819 45.35 17.58 -19.83
C LYS A 819 44.48 17.72 -21.07
N ARG A 820 43.17 17.95 -20.89
CA ARG A 820 42.16 17.90 -21.96
C ARG A 820 42.27 16.62 -22.80
N ALA A 821 42.69 15.52 -22.16
CA ALA A 821 42.82 14.23 -22.83
C ALA A 821 41.44 13.77 -23.28
N PHE A 822 41.32 13.30 -24.53
CA PHE A 822 40.09 12.77 -25.14
C PHE A 822 38.89 13.72 -25.27
N VAL A 823 38.93 14.96 -24.76
CA VAL A 823 37.82 15.94 -24.80
C VAL A 823 37.33 16.23 -26.23
N HIS A 824 38.24 16.28 -27.20
CA HIS A 824 37.91 16.53 -28.61
C HIS A 824 36.92 15.53 -29.23
N TRP A 825 36.86 14.28 -28.72
CA TRP A 825 35.88 13.30 -29.17
C TRP A 825 34.45 13.66 -28.76
N TYR A 826 34.27 14.31 -27.61
CA TYR A 826 32.97 14.72 -27.09
C TYR A 826 32.50 16.00 -27.78
N VAL A 827 33.39 17.00 -27.87
CA VAL A 827 33.10 18.27 -28.55
C VAL A 827 32.81 18.06 -30.05
N GLY A 828 33.49 17.10 -30.69
CA GLY A 828 33.24 16.74 -32.08
C GLY A 828 31.86 16.13 -32.34
N GLU A 829 31.16 15.70 -31.29
CA GLU A 829 29.86 15.03 -31.34
C GLU A 829 28.74 15.94 -30.79
N GLY A 830 28.95 17.26 -30.83
CA GLY A 830 27.91 18.25 -30.57
C GLY A 830 27.69 18.61 -29.10
N MET A 831 28.54 18.13 -28.19
CA MET A 831 28.57 18.52 -26.78
C MET A 831 29.42 19.78 -26.57
N GLU A 832 29.00 20.70 -25.71
CA GLU A 832 29.84 21.87 -25.39
C GLU A 832 30.95 21.49 -24.39
N GLU A 833 32.15 22.05 -24.56
CA GLU A 833 33.26 21.78 -23.61
C GLU A 833 32.92 22.27 -22.19
N GLY A 834 32.06 23.29 -22.05
CA GLY A 834 31.61 23.82 -20.77
C GLY A 834 30.91 22.80 -19.88
N GLU A 835 30.16 21.86 -20.47
CA GLU A 835 29.41 20.82 -19.76
C GLU A 835 30.32 19.92 -18.90
N PHE A 836 31.57 19.71 -19.29
CA PHE A 836 32.53 18.98 -18.45
C PHE A 836 32.80 19.69 -17.12
N SER A 837 32.88 21.01 -17.15
CA SER A 837 33.18 21.80 -15.95
C SER A 837 31.94 21.88 -15.07
N GLU A 838 30.76 22.08 -15.66
CA GLU A 838 29.48 22.10 -14.96
C GLU A 838 29.19 20.76 -14.26
N ALA A 839 29.32 19.64 -14.98
CA ALA A 839 29.11 18.32 -14.40
C ALA A 839 30.10 18.04 -13.26
N ARG A 840 31.36 18.50 -13.38
CA ARG A 840 32.35 18.34 -12.32
C ARG A 840 32.07 19.19 -11.09
N GLU A 841 31.56 20.41 -11.28
CA GLU A 841 31.14 21.31 -10.20
C GLU A 841 29.92 20.74 -9.44
N ASP A 842 28.96 20.17 -10.14
CA ASP A 842 27.79 19.53 -9.53
C ASP A 842 28.18 18.26 -8.74
N MET A 843 29.13 17.46 -9.25
CA MET A 843 29.67 16.33 -8.50
C MET A 843 30.46 16.78 -7.26
N ALA A 844 31.19 17.90 -7.32
CA ALA A 844 31.83 18.48 -6.15
C ALA A 844 30.80 18.94 -5.10
N ALA A 845 29.68 19.51 -5.55
CA ALA A 845 28.57 19.87 -4.66
C ALA A 845 27.94 18.62 -4.03
N LEU A 846 27.77 17.53 -4.79
CA LEU A 846 27.27 16.26 -4.25
C LEU A 846 28.23 15.66 -3.20
N GLU A 847 29.54 15.72 -3.40
CA GLU A 847 30.52 15.30 -2.39
C GLU A 847 30.36 16.12 -1.10
N LYS A 848 30.19 17.44 -1.23
CA LYS A 848 29.94 18.33 -0.10
C LYS A 848 28.62 18.04 0.61
N ASP A 849 27.55 17.71 -0.12
CA ASP A 849 26.26 17.29 0.45
C ASP A 849 26.44 16.07 1.37
N TYR A 850 27.28 15.10 0.98
CA TYR A 850 27.60 13.93 1.82
C TYR A 850 28.46 14.28 3.04
N GLU A 851 29.39 15.23 2.91
CA GLU A 851 30.20 15.72 4.03
C GLU A 851 29.32 16.42 5.07
N GLU A 852 28.43 17.32 4.63
CA GLU A 852 27.51 18.07 5.50
C GLU A 852 26.56 17.13 6.28
N VAL A 853 26.02 16.10 5.63
CA VAL A 853 25.18 15.09 6.30
C VAL A 853 25.98 14.19 7.26
N GLY A 854 27.29 14.10 7.07
CA GLY A 854 28.19 13.35 7.95
C GLY A 854 28.50 14.05 9.28
N LEU A 855 28.35 15.38 9.35
CA LEU A 855 28.61 16.18 10.56
C LEU A 855 27.52 15.94 11.62
N ASP A 856 27.90 15.92 12.89
CA ASP A 856 26.92 15.84 13.99
C ASP A 856 26.35 17.23 14.28
N SER A 857 25.05 17.34 14.54
CA SER A 857 24.39 18.63 14.85
C SER A 857 24.90 19.31 16.13
N TYR A 858 25.78 18.66 16.89
CA TYR A 858 26.41 19.19 18.11
C TYR A 858 27.80 19.80 17.90
N GLU A 859 28.45 19.64 16.74
CA GLU A 859 29.79 20.23 16.51
C GLU A 859 29.72 21.73 16.15
N ASP A 860 28.60 22.22 15.61
CA ASP A 860 28.40 23.63 15.25
C ASP A 860 28.16 24.58 16.45
N GLU A 861 27.87 24.06 17.65
CA GLU A 861 27.70 24.90 18.85
C GLU A 861 29.01 25.21 19.60
N GLU A 862 30.09 24.44 19.39
CA GLU A 862 31.37 24.65 20.11
C GLU A 862 32.35 25.60 19.39
N GLU A 863 32.24 25.82 18.07
CA GLU A 863 33.11 26.77 17.34
C GLU A 863 32.68 28.25 17.44
N GLY A 864 31.59 28.54 18.18
CA GLY A 864 31.10 29.90 18.43
C GLY A 864 31.66 30.60 19.68
N GLU A 865 32.47 29.91 20.49
CA GLU A 865 33.09 30.45 21.71
C GLU A 865 34.63 30.25 21.73
N GLU A 866 35.36 30.86 20.78
CA GLU A 866 36.75 31.33 21.02
C GLU A 866 37.02 32.74 20.46
#